data_AF-A0A835MZ28-F1
#
_entry.id   AF-A0A835MZ28-F1
#
_cell.length_a   1.000
_cell.length_b   1.000
_cell.length_c   1.000
_cell.angle_alpha   90.00
_cell.angle_beta   90.00
_cell.angle_gamma   90.00
#
_symmetry.space_group_name_H-M   'P 1'
#
loop_
_entity.id
_entity.type
_entity.pdbx_description
1 polymer ?
#
loop_
_entity_poly.entity_id
_entity_poly.type
_entity_poly.pdbx_seq_one_letter_code
_entity_poly.pdbx_strand_id
1 'polypeptide(L)'
;MDSSVFKLSPFLSVSVIVMLLFIQIRSSLSNNDLFGDCSNQFVSINEVRYRVLDIKQDTETLRIAREDYLVPPPFTCRINGVDHESGFVLPGANGPGICYSSVFFPAPAIASASILDVPALERFLKEGFEGRLNLRRTFVCLEQHYPFNNHSNILLPNQLSSPLLSVMASTKPVNVLEICHVSPSSTSPESSTELSLPLIFSDIFNLKFPPVQGIFFYKLTELTPTFFNSVVLPKVKHSLSVTLSHFRPLAGNLTWPPSFPKPIITYNTPDDGIKLTVAESSADFDHLYSEIHHAIESHPYVPNVSISDTMASTLAIQITLFRNKGFCIGHTINHAVLDGMSISFFMNAWARICKQLVDGKMENPTLLPEELIPFFNRTVVQDPEGLDMWYLKFWLGVKFPDFDNNPRSLKPFTLPETPPNLLRTTFELHREEVQKLREMVTFQLDNSGSKEETNQTKKVYFSTYVLVYAHTLVCMLEAKGLNSNEKIKVLITVDCRSRLSPPLPKNYIGNCVSSFDTVMEGEDLMKENGVAYVAKRLTEMIEDLDNRSVLEGAKERLPYNDWEPNTRQVRAAGTNRFGMYGADFGWGKPSKVELTTIDRFDAFSIMESRNESGGVEVGVVLKEHEMKIFGSLFTRVNISQFRC
;
A
#
# COMPACT_ATOMS: atom_id res chain seq x y z
N MET A 1 -45.86 -43.59 -8.91
CA MET A 1 -45.90 -43.08 -7.53
C MET A 1 -44.61 -43.53 -6.89
N ASP A 2 -43.62 -42.72 -6.51
CA ASP A 2 -43.33 -41.29 -6.58
C ASP A 2 -41.78 -41.24 -6.59
N SER A 3 -41.12 -40.52 -7.50
CA SER A 3 -40.78 -39.08 -7.41
C SER A 3 -40.10 -38.68 -6.09
N SER A 4 -38.82 -38.28 -6.18
CA SER A 4 -38.35 -37.04 -5.57
C SER A 4 -37.10 -36.55 -6.29
N VAL A 5 -37.10 -35.23 -6.51
CA VAL A 5 -36.20 -34.41 -7.33
C VAL A 5 -35.38 -33.54 -6.38
N PHE A 6 -34.10 -33.28 -6.69
CA PHE A 6 -33.48 -31.99 -6.36
C PHE A 6 -32.57 -31.53 -7.51
N LYS A 7 -32.80 -30.27 -7.95
CA LYS A 7 -32.02 -29.51 -8.93
C LYS A 7 -30.89 -28.74 -8.24
N LEU A 8 -29.76 -28.59 -8.94
CA LEU A 8 -28.75 -27.55 -8.69
C LEU A 8 -28.24 -27.01 -10.04
N SER A 9 -28.08 -25.69 -10.11
CA SER A 9 -27.41 -24.89 -11.15
C SER A 9 -26.91 -23.58 -10.49
N PRO A 10 -26.05 -22.74 -11.11
CA PRO A 10 -24.68 -23.04 -11.54
C PRO A 10 -23.71 -21.87 -11.20
N PHE A 11 -22.48 -22.09 -10.74
CA PHE A 11 -21.37 -21.12 -10.90
C PHE A 11 -20.04 -21.88 -10.82
N LEU A 12 -19.29 -21.92 -11.93
CA LEU A 12 -17.95 -22.51 -12.03
C LEU A 12 -17.01 -21.46 -12.60
N SER A 13 -16.07 -21.01 -11.78
CA SER A 13 -14.94 -20.15 -12.13
C SER A 13 -13.87 -20.95 -12.89
N VAL A 14 -13.28 -20.32 -13.91
CA VAL A 14 -12.30 -20.86 -14.85
C VAL A 14 -10.94 -21.08 -14.18
N SER A 15 -10.35 -22.26 -14.33
CA SER A 15 -8.97 -22.59 -13.92
C SER A 15 -7.99 -22.36 -15.09
N VAL A 16 -6.87 -21.69 -14.84
CA VAL A 16 -5.76 -21.52 -15.81
C VAL A 16 -4.70 -22.59 -15.55
N ILE A 17 -4.31 -23.35 -16.58
CA ILE A 17 -3.18 -24.30 -16.52
C ILE A 17 -1.94 -23.58 -17.07
N VAL A 18 -0.87 -23.52 -16.27
CA VAL A 18 0.43 -22.95 -16.66
C VAL A 18 1.38 -24.09 -17.00
N MET A 19 1.89 -24.15 -18.25
CA MET A 19 2.99 -25.05 -18.64
C MET A 19 4.31 -24.29 -18.74
N LEU A 20 5.37 -24.85 -18.16
CA LEU A 20 6.74 -24.34 -18.23
C LEU A 20 7.46 -24.96 -19.44
N LEU A 21 8.07 -24.12 -20.28
CA LEU A 21 8.85 -24.51 -21.46
C LEU A 21 10.33 -24.18 -21.23
N PHE A 22 11.22 -25.12 -21.54
CA PHE A 22 12.66 -24.89 -21.61
C PHE A 22 13.10 -25.16 -23.06
N ILE A 23 13.66 -24.16 -23.73
CA ILE A 23 14.16 -24.29 -25.11
C ILE A 23 15.69 -24.25 -25.06
N GLN A 24 16.34 -25.30 -25.57
CA GLN A 24 17.79 -25.39 -25.67
C GLN A 24 18.17 -25.49 -27.16
N ILE A 25 18.77 -24.44 -27.73
CA ILE A 25 19.25 -24.45 -29.12
C ILE A 25 20.77 -24.67 -29.11
N ARG A 26 21.26 -25.69 -29.81
CA ARG A 26 22.70 -25.96 -29.92
C ARG A 26 23.37 -24.92 -30.83
N SER A 27 24.43 -24.30 -30.32
CA SER A 27 25.33 -23.42 -31.09
C SER A 27 26.28 -24.27 -31.93
N SER A 28 25.93 -24.53 -33.20
CA SER A 28 26.90 -24.80 -34.30
C SER A 28 26.19 -25.19 -35.60
N LEU A 29 25.56 -24.25 -36.30
CA LEU A 29 25.23 -24.40 -37.72
C LEU A 29 25.40 -23.06 -38.43
N SER A 30 26.01 -23.10 -39.62
CA SER A 30 26.35 -21.92 -40.42
C SER A 30 25.13 -21.39 -41.20
N ASN A 31 25.13 -20.09 -41.49
CA ASN A 31 23.97 -19.31 -41.95
C ASN A 31 23.37 -19.67 -43.33
N ASN A 32 23.93 -20.62 -44.09
CA ASN A 32 23.43 -20.94 -45.44
C ASN A 32 22.94 -22.37 -45.68
N ASP A 33 22.96 -23.26 -44.67
CA ASP A 33 22.33 -24.60 -44.78
C ASP A 33 20.96 -24.69 -44.08
N LEU A 34 20.40 -23.56 -43.65
CA LEU A 34 19.24 -23.53 -42.74
C LEU A 34 17.87 -23.73 -43.37
N PHE A 35 17.78 -23.89 -44.70
CA PHE A 35 16.47 -23.85 -45.40
C PHE A 35 16.12 -25.12 -46.18
N GLY A 36 16.94 -26.17 -46.09
CA GLY A 36 16.71 -27.44 -46.79
C GLY A 36 16.34 -28.65 -45.92
N ASP A 37 16.66 -28.67 -44.63
CA ASP A 37 16.68 -29.95 -43.87
C ASP A 37 16.21 -29.84 -42.39
N CYS A 38 15.27 -28.94 -42.10
CA CYS A 38 14.67 -28.81 -40.75
C CYS A 38 13.49 -29.78 -40.50
N SER A 39 13.03 -30.50 -41.53
CA SER A 39 11.91 -31.47 -41.46
C SER A 39 12.27 -32.81 -40.81
N ASN A 40 13.48 -32.94 -40.25
CA ASN A 40 13.93 -34.11 -39.49
C ASN A 40 14.58 -33.75 -38.14
N GLN A 41 14.39 -32.53 -37.64
CA GLN A 41 14.96 -32.10 -36.37
C GLN A 41 14.06 -32.46 -35.18
N PHE A 42 14.69 -32.71 -34.04
CA PHE A 42 14.01 -33.10 -32.81
C PHE A 42 14.15 -32.02 -31.72
N VAL A 43 13.07 -31.78 -31.00
CA VAL A 43 12.99 -30.91 -29.83
C VAL A 43 12.64 -31.77 -28.62
N SER A 44 13.41 -31.68 -27.53
CA SER A 44 13.10 -32.40 -26.30
C SER A 44 12.35 -31.48 -25.33
N ILE A 45 11.19 -31.94 -24.85
CA ILE A 45 10.35 -31.24 -23.87
C ILE A 45 10.16 -32.20 -22.70
N ASN A 46 10.61 -31.84 -21.50
CA ASN A 46 10.52 -32.67 -20.29
C ASN A 46 11.06 -34.10 -20.49
N GLU A 47 12.25 -34.24 -21.08
CA GLU A 47 12.91 -35.52 -21.41
C GLU A 47 12.16 -36.41 -22.42
N VAL A 48 11.10 -35.88 -23.02
CA VAL A 48 10.38 -36.52 -24.11
C VAL A 48 10.82 -35.88 -25.42
N ARG A 49 11.24 -36.69 -26.39
CA ARG A 49 11.68 -36.20 -27.70
C ARG A 49 10.45 -35.91 -28.58
N TYR A 50 10.49 -34.87 -29.38
CA TYR A 50 9.43 -34.51 -30.33
C TYR A 50 10.08 -34.20 -31.68
N ARG A 51 9.51 -34.63 -32.79
CA ARG A 51 9.92 -34.26 -34.14
C ARG A 51 9.26 -32.96 -34.57
N VAL A 52 10.00 -32.06 -35.21
CA VAL A 52 9.47 -30.84 -35.82
C VAL A 52 8.82 -31.17 -37.14
N LEU A 53 7.57 -30.70 -37.31
CA LEU A 53 6.75 -30.97 -38.50
C LEU A 53 6.74 -29.81 -39.49
N ASP A 54 6.62 -28.57 -39.00
CA ASP A 54 6.54 -27.37 -39.86
C ASP A 54 6.93 -26.09 -39.08
N ILE A 55 7.50 -25.11 -39.76
CA ILE A 55 7.86 -23.79 -39.23
C ILE A 55 7.40 -22.73 -40.23
N LYS A 56 6.46 -21.87 -39.81
CA LYS A 56 5.96 -20.74 -40.61
C LYS A 56 6.44 -19.43 -40.02
N GLN A 57 7.35 -18.79 -40.72
CA GLN A 57 8.08 -17.62 -40.22
C GLN A 57 7.28 -16.31 -40.38
N ASP A 58 6.38 -16.25 -41.35
CA ASP A 58 5.46 -15.14 -41.59
C ASP A 58 4.40 -15.01 -40.48
N THR A 59 4.01 -16.12 -39.88
CA THR A 59 3.04 -16.17 -38.76
C THR A 59 3.67 -16.49 -37.41
N GLU A 60 5.00 -16.60 -37.35
CA GLU A 60 5.80 -16.98 -36.16
C GLU A 60 5.29 -18.25 -35.46
N THR A 61 5.12 -19.33 -36.22
CA THR A 61 4.39 -20.52 -35.80
C THR A 61 5.19 -21.82 -35.98
N LEU A 62 5.12 -22.73 -34.99
CA LEU A 62 5.87 -24.00 -34.95
C LEU A 62 4.94 -25.19 -34.69
N ARG A 63 5.01 -26.26 -35.51
CA ARG A 63 4.30 -27.55 -35.28
C ARG A 63 5.28 -28.69 -34.96
N ILE A 64 4.95 -29.53 -33.98
CA ILE A 64 5.77 -30.66 -33.49
C ILE A 64 4.92 -31.91 -33.13
N ALA A 65 5.53 -33.11 -33.09
CA ALA A 65 4.90 -34.39 -32.68
C ALA A 65 5.83 -35.26 -31.81
N ARG A 66 5.30 -35.99 -30.81
CA ARG A 66 6.07 -36.72 -29.77
C ARG A 66 6.73 -38.03 -30.26
N GLU A 67 7.88 -38.41 -29.69
CA GLU A 67 8.68 -39.61 -29.94
C GLU A 67 9.19 -40.22 -28.60
N ASP A 68 9.02 -41.52 -28.36
CA ASP A 68 8.99 -42.10 -27.00
C ASP A 68 10.33 -42.73 -26.49
N TYR A 69 10.61 -42.51 -25.19
CA TYR A 69 11.52 -43.17 -24.19
C TYR A 69 13.07 -43.05 -24.24
N LEU A 70 13.67 -42.51 -23.15
CA LEU A 70 14.58 -43.20 -22.17
C LEU A 70 15.21 -42.22 -21.14
N VAL A 71 15.17 -42.59 -19.85
CA VAL A 71 15.62 -41.79 -18.67
C VAL A 71 17.09 -42.07 -18.31
N PRO A 72 17.97 -41.08 -18.02
CA PRO A 72 19.32 -41.30 -17.45
C PRO A 72 19.46 -40.96 -15.93
N PRO A 73 20.50 -41.46 -15.24
CA PRO A 73 20.63 -41.48 -13.76
C PRO A 73 21.33 -40.24 -13.13
N PRO A 74 21.27 -40.06 -11.79
CA PRO A 74 21.65 -38.80 -11.11
C PRO A 74 23.15 -38.65 -10.73
N PHE A 75 23.63 -37.38 -10.63
CA PHE A 75 24.94 -36.97 -10.08
C PHE A 75 24.79 -35.81 -9.05
N THR A 76 25.84 -35.56 -8.24
CA THR A 76 25.83 -34.67 -7.06
C THR A 76 26.37 -33.26 -7.35
N CYS A 77 25.82 -32.21 -6.71
CA CYS A 77 26.26 -30.81 -6.83
C CYS A 77 26.70 -30.22 -5.47
N ARG A 78 27.75 -29.38 -5.46
CA ARG A 78 28.14 -28.51 -4.33
C ARG A 78 27.86 -27.05 -4.70
N ILE A 79 27.11 -26.36 -3.84
CA ILE A 79 26.86 -24.91 -3.96
C ILE A 79 27.98 -24.17 -3.21
N ASN A 80 28.83 -23.45 -3.93
CA ASN A 80 29.75 -22.47 -3.35
C ASN A 80 29.32 -21.07 -3.82
N GLY A 81 28.78 -20.27 -2.90
CA GLY A 81 28.47 -18.85 -3.12
C GLY A 81 26.99 -18.56 -3.32
N VAL A 82 26.41 -17.77 -2.41
CA VAL A 82 25.05 -17.20 -2.56
C VAL A 82 25.19 -15.69 -2.41
N ASP A 83 25.07 -14.97 -3.54
CA ASP A 83 24.72 -13.55 -3.55
C ASP A 83 23.45 -13.37 -4.39
N HIS A 84 22.39 -13.01 -3.68
CA HIS A 84 21.10 -12.40 -4.05
C HIS A 84 20.03 -13.11 -4.92
N GLU A 85 18.84 -13.16 -4.29
CA GLU A 85 17.52 -12.71 -4.76
C GLU A 85 17.02 -13.17 -6.13
N SER A 86 16.28 -14.30 -6.17
CA SER A 86 15.02 -14.53 -6.90
C SER A 86 14.67 -16.03 -6.95
N GLY A 87 14.63 -16.71 -5.81
CA GLY A 87 14.20 -18.12 -5.77
C GLY A 87 14.13 -18.68 -4.35
N PHE A 88 13.14 -19.53 -4.10
CA PHE A 88 13.09 -20.36 -2.89
C PHE A 88 13.63 -21.75 -3.21
N VAL A 89 14.56 -22.25 -2.40
CA VAL A 89 15.03 -23.64 -2.44
C VAL A 89 14.49 -24.35 -1.20
N LEU A 90 13.77 -25.45 -1.40
CA LEU A 90 13.36 -26.33 -0.30
C LEU A 90 14.58 -27.12 0.23
N PRO A 91 14.78 -27.23 1.55
CA PRO A 91 15.86 -28.06 2.11
C PRO A 91 15.74 -29.50 1.60
N GLY A 92 16.76 -29.98 0.85
CA GLY A 92 16.80 -31.34 0.29
C GLY A 92 16.40 -31.47 -1.19
N ALA A 93 16.10 -30.38 -1.90
CA ALA A 93 15.85 -30.42 -3.35
C ALA A 93 17.14 -30.73 -4.15
N ASN A 94 17.11 -31.80 -4.95
CA ASN A 94 18.12 -32.11 -5.98
C ASN A 94 17.39 -32.29 -7.33
N GLY A 95 17.84 -31.61 -8.39
CA GLY A 95 17.28 -31.71 -9.75
C GLY A 95 18.37 -31.51 -10.82
N PRO A 96 18.16 -31.96 -12.08
CA PRO A 96 19.19 -31.97 -13.10
C PRO A 96 19.29 -30.62 -13.84
N GLY A 97 20.48 -30.01 -13.87
CA GLY A 97 20.80 -28.87 -14.76
C GLY A 97 21.13 -27.54 -14.07
N ILE A 98 21.67 -26.59 -14.86
CA ILE A 98 22.01 -25.21 -14.48
C ILE A 98 20.99 -24.28 -15.16
N CYS A 99 20.23 -23.49 -14.41
CA CYS A 99 19.18 -22.61 -14.93
C CYS A 99 19.59 -21.13 -14.89
N TYR A 100 19.32 -20.39 -15.97
CA TYR A 100 19.68 -18.96 -16.09
C TYR A 100 18.50 -17.98 -16.31
N SER A 101 17.25 -18.39 -16.55
CA SER A 101 15.98 -17.59 -16.49
C SER A 101 14.77 -18.36 -17.07
N SER A 102 13.52 -18.00 -16.73
CA SER A 102 12.25 -18.65 -17.18
C SER A 102 11.31 -17.71 -17.95
N VAL A 103 10.45 -18.21 -18.86
CA VAL A 103 9.45 -17.46 -19.66
C VAL A 103 8.06 -18.16 -19.65
N PHE A 104 6.95 -17.40 -19.65
CA PHE A 104 5.56 -17.89 -19.58
C PHE A 104 4.73 -17.60 -20.85
N PHE A 105 3.76 -18.47 -21.19
CA PHE A 105 2.77 -18.24 -22.27
C PHE A 105 1.32 -18.47 -21.79
N PRO A 106 0.33 -17.67 -22.26
CA PRO A 106 -1.09 -17.93 -22.05
C PRO A 106 -1.70 -18.79 -23.18
N ALA A 107 -2.50 -19.79 -22.82
CA ALA A 107 -3.32 -20.55 -23.78
C ALA A 107 -4.70 -19.88 -23.98
N PRO A 108 -5.30 -19.87 -25.19
CA PRO A 108 -6.64 -19.33 -25.39
C PRO A 108 -7.70 -20.19 -24.69
N ALA A 109 -8.66 -19.54 -24.05
CA ALA A 109 -9.80 -20.18 -23.40
C ALA A 109 -10.63 -21.00 -24.40
N ILE A 110 -10.58 -22.33 -24.31
CA ILE A 110 -11.48 -23.22 -25.07
C ILE A 110 -12.78 -23.37 -24.27
N ALA A 111 -13.89 -23.05 -24.93
CA ALA A 111 -15.23 -23.09 -24.40
C ALA A 111 -15.71 -24.51 -24.04
N SER A 112 -16.49 -24.55 -22.95
CA SER A 112 -17.45 -25.58 -22.53
C SER A 112 -16.99 -27.05 -22.42
N ALA A 113 -16.92 -27.50 -21.16
CA ALA A 113 -17.53 -28.74 -20.67
C ALA A 113 -17.40 -30.02 -21.52
N SER A 114 -16.17 -30.48 -21.80
CA SER A 114 -15.89 -31.93 -21.97
C SER A 114 -14.39 -32.27 -21.94
N ILE A 115 -13.61 -31.70 -21.02
CA ILE A 115 -12.25 -32.19 -20.72
C ILE A 115 -12.13 -32.43 -19.21
N LEU A 116 -12.88 -33.42 -18.74
CA LEU A 116 -12.49 -34.25 -17.61
C LEU A 116 -12.02 -35.64 -18.10
N ASP A 117 -11.85 -35.80 -19.41
CA ASP A 117 -11.48 -37.06 -20.06
C ASP A 117 -10.02 -36.96 -20.56
N VAL A 118 -9.10 -37.60 -19.81
CA VAL A 118 -7.66 -37.69 -20.13
C VAL A 118 -7.38 -38.18 -21.58
N PRO A 119 -8.14 -39.13 -22.15
CA PRO A 119 -8.08 -39.49 -23.58
C PRO A 119 -8.31 -38.34 -24.57
N ALA A 120 -9.14 -37.35 -24.23
CA ALA A 120 -9.42 -36.21 -25.11
C ALA A 120 -8.24 -35.24 -25.15
N LEU A 121 -7.60 -35.00 -24.00
CA LEU A 121 -6.35 -34.24 -23.90
C LEU A 121 -5.22 -34.97 -24.65
N GLU A 122 -5.15 -36.30 -24.52
CA GLU A 122 -4.17 -37.12 -25.23
C GLU A 122 -4.37 -37.06 -26.76
N ARG A 123 -5.62 -37.01 -27.23
CA ARG A 123 -5.96 -36.85 -28.65
C ARG A 123 -5.57 -35.45 -29.16
N PHE A 124 -5.85 -34.41 -28.38
CA PHE A 124 -5.48 -33.02 -28.69
C PHE A 124 -3.95 -32.84 -28.78
N LEU A 125 -3.20 -33.48 -27.88
CA LEU A 125 -1.73 -33.46 -27.90
C LEU A 125 -1.14 -34.27 -29.08
N LYS A 126 -1.86 -35.29 -29.57
CA LYS A 126 -1.47 -36.06 -30.78
C LYS A 126 -1.78 -35.31 -32.07
N GLU A 127 -2.83 -34.50 -32.11
CA GLU A 127 -3.24 -33.70 -33.28
C GLU A 127 -2.37 -32.44 -33.47
N GLY A 128 -1.72 -31.98 -32.39
CA GLY A 128 -0.80 -30.84 -32.38
C GLY A 128 -1.51 -29.50 -32.18
N PHE A 129 -0.80 -28.50 -31.66
CA PHE A 129 -1.35 -27.16 -31.39
C PHE A 129 -0.42 -26.05 -31.89
N GLU A 130 -0.98 -24.84 -31.99
CA GLU A 130 -0.37 -23.69 -32.64
C GLU A 130 -0.10 -22.57 -31.61
N GLY A 131 1.11 -22.01 -31.57
CA GLY A 131 1.49 -20.93 -30.64
C GLY A 131 2.19 -19.79 -31.37
N ARG A 132 1.92 -18.54 -30.95
CA ARG A 132 2.59 -17.32 -31.46
C ARG A 132 3.58 -16.80 -30.43
N LEU A 133 4.84 -16.60 -30.83
CA LEU A 133 5.80 -15.82 -30.06
C LEU A 133 5.62 -14.31 -30.33
N ASN A 134 6.14 -13.46 -29.45
CA ASN A 134 6.24 -12.02 -29.70
C ASN A 134 7.71 -11.61 -29.61
N LEU A 135 8.39 -11.59 -30.75
CA LEU A 135 9.80 -11.23 -30.84
C LEU A 135 9.96 -9.73 -31.10
N ARG A 136 9.61 -8.90 -30.12
CA ARG A 136 10.00 -7.47 -30.12
C ARG A 136 11.08 -7.20 -29.09
N ARG A 137 12.31 -7.60 -29.43
CA ARG A 137 13.56 -6.91 -29.06
C ARG A 137 14.68 -7.42 -29.94
N THR A 138 15.30 -6.50 -30.66
CA THR A 138 16.47 -6.68 -31.51
C THR A 138 17.60 -7.37 -30.75
N PHE A 139 18.06 -8.53 -31.21
CA PHE A 139 19.30 -9.13 -30.74
C PHE A 139 20.48 -8.29 -31.29
N VAL A 140 21.30 -7.74 -30.41
CA VAL A 140 22.62 -7.20 -30.77
C VAL A 140 23.65 -8.21 -30.30
N CYS A 141 24.29 -8.92 -31.24
CA CYS A 141 25.48 -9.70 -30.97
C CYS A 141 26.67 -8.75 -30.83
N LEU A 142 27.30 -8.72 -29.65
CA LEU A 142 28.59 -8.06 -29.45
C LEU A 142 29.72 -9.05 -29.80
N GLU A 143 30.47 -8.77 -30.86
CA GLU A 143 31.79 -9.35 -31.13
C GLU A 143 32.89 -8.45 -30.54
N GLN A 144 33.90 -9.06 -29.93
CA GLN A 144 35.25 -8.50 -29.75
C GLN A 144 36.14 -9.19 -30.80
N HIS A 145 36.96 -8.55 -31.66
CA HIS A 145 38.09 -7.66 -31.32
C HIS A 145 38.88 -7.10 -32.57
N TYR A 146 39.48 -5.89 -32.41
CA TYR A 146 40.73 -5.31 -33.02
C TYR A 146 40.79 -4.76 -34.49
N PRO A 147 41.77 -3.89 -34.91
CA PRO A 147 41.80 -2.41 -34.79
C PRO A 147 42.10 -1.61 -36.11
N PHE A 148 42.09 -0.27 -36.00
CA PHE A 148 42.74 0.78 -36.85
C PHE A 148 42.09 1.35 -38.15
N ASN A 149 41.89 2.69 -38.09
CA ASN A 149 42.11 3.79 -39.05
C ASN A 149 41.20 4.12 -40.28
N ASN A 150 40.71 5.38 -40.21
CA ASN A 150 40.78 6.51 -41.18
C ASN A 150 39.65 6.86 -42.17
N HIS A 151 39.21 8.14 -42.02
CA HIS A 151 38.60 9.12 -42.98
C HIS A 151 37.25 8.74 -43.64
N SER A 152 36.20 9.58 -43.78
CA SER A 152 36.11 11.00 -44.15
C SER A 152 34.69 11.57 -43.92
N ASN A 153 34.59 12.91 -43.84
CA ASN A 153 33.41 13.79 -43.69
C ASN A 153 32.26 13.61 -44.71
N ILE A 154 30.98 13.89 -44.32
CA ILE A 154 29.99 14.75 -45.02
C ILE A 154 28.96 15.34 -43.99
N LEU A 155 28.55 16.59 -44.20
CA LEU A 155 27.71 17.49 -43.36
C LEU A 155 26.22 17.61 -43.83
N LEU A 156 25.30 17.72 -42.85
CA LEU A 156 24.04 18.53 -42.75
C LEU A 156 22.76 18.16 -43.58
N PRO A 157 21.53 18.69 -43.25
CA PRO A 157 20.80 18.81 -41.97
C PRO A 157 19.25 18.55 -42.03
N ASN A 158 18.59 18.57 -40.87
CA ASN A 158 17.15 18.77 -40.59
C ASN A 158 16.12 17.66 -40.92
N GLN A 159 15.41 17.15 -39.89
CA GLN A 159 13.97 17.41 -39.66
C GLN A 159 13.48 16.74 -38.35
N LEU A 160 12.53 17.42 -37.70
CA LEU A 160 11.95 17.13 -36.39
C LEU A 160 11.18 15.79 -36.33
N SER A 161 11.35 15.06 -35.24
CA SER A 161 10.26 14.46 -34.45
C SER A 161 10.85 13.75 -33.22
N SER A 162 10.23 13.97 -32.06
CA SER A 162 10.52 13.21 -30.83
C SER A 162 10.03 11.76 -30.99
N PRO A 163 10.60 10.79 -30.26
CA PRO A 163 10.17 10.61 -28.88
C PRO A 163 11.29 10.27 -27.87
N LEU A 164 11.14 10.88 -26.70
CA LEU A 164 11.60 10.36 -25.41
C LEU A 164 11.08 8.93 -25.23
N LEU A 165 11.98 7.93 -25.28
CA LEU A 165 11.86 6.61 -24.65
C LEU A 165 13.10 5.80 -25.04
N SER A 166 14.24 6.16 -24.46
CA SER A 166 15.45 5.35 -24.58
C SER A 166 16.31 5.60 -23.34
N VAL A 167 16.54 4.51 -22.59
CA VAL A 167 17.37 4.38 -21.39
C VAL A 167 16.72 4.79 -20.05
N MET A 168 15.78 3.96 -19.58
CA MET A 168 15.71 3.66 -18.13
C MET A 168 16.29 2.25 -17.93
N ALA A 169 17.62 2.19 -17.80
CA ALA A 169 18.23 1.09 -17.07
C ALA A 169 17.68 1.15 -15.64
N SER A 170 17.23 0.02 -15.11
CA SER A 170 16.75 -0.13 -13.74
C SER A 170 17.90 0.13 -12.76
N THR A 171 18.10 1.38 -12.38
CA THR A 171 18.82 1.76 -11.18
C THR A 171 17.78 1.97 -10.09
N LYS A 172 17.70 1.08 -9.10
CA LYS A 172 16.91 1.35 -7.89
C LYS A 172 17.39 2.71 -7.36
N PRO A 173 16.52 3.73 -7.23
CA PRO A 173 16.96 5.07 -6.85
C PRO A 173 17.50 5.14 -5.42
N VAL A 174 17.16 4.15 -4.60
CA VAL A 174 17.54 4.05 -3.19
C VAL A 174 18.64 3.01 -3.01
N ASN A 175 19.76 3.44 -2.45
CA ASN A 175 20.88 2.61 -2.03
C ASN A 175 20.84 2.43 -0.50
N VAL A 176 20.60 1.20 -0.03
CA VAL A 176 20.60 0.89 1.41
C VAL A 176 22.03 0.89 1.92
N LEU A 177 22.31 1.73 2.90
CA LEU A 177 23.63 1.87 3.52
C LEU A 177 23.78 1.00 4.76
N GLU A 178 22.70 0.87 5.53
CA GLU A 178 22.72 0.16 6.82
C GLU A 178 21.32 -0.34 7.16
N ILE A 179 21.24 -1.53 7.77
CA ILE A 179 20.02 -2.02 8.42
C ILE A 179 20.38 -2.26 9.88
N CYS A 180 19.75 -1.49 10.77
CA CYS A 180 19.98 -1.51 12.20
C CYS A 180 18.78 -2.15 12.91
N HIS A 181 19.05 -2.69 14.08
CA HIS A 181 18.04 -3.02 15.06
C HIS A 181 18.15 -2.03 16.22
N VAL A 182 17.12 -1.20 16.44
CA VAL A 182 17.16 -0.13 17.45
C VAL A 182 16.29 -0.56 18.64
N SER A 183 16.95 -0.90 19.74
CA SER A 183 16.30 -1.24 21.00
C SER A 183 16.13 -0.01 21.91
N PRO A 184 15.17 -0.05 22.86
CA PRO A 184 15.03 0.97 23.89
C PRO A 184 16.32 1.22 24.68
N SER A 185 16.58 2.49 24.99
CA SER A 185 17.71 2.89 25.85
C SER A 185 17.62 2.27 27.25
N SER A 186 18.73 1.72 27.76
CA SER A 186 18.83 1.01 29.04
C SER A 186 19.02 1.93 30.26
N THR A 187 18.60 3.19 30.18
CA THR A 187 18.89 4.23 31.19
C THR A 187 18.09 4.10 32.49
N SER A 188 17.21 3.11 32.65
CA SER A 188 16.36 2.89 33.83
C SER A 188 16.39 1.42 34.27
N PRO A 189 16.31 1.09 35.58
CA PRO A 189 16.23 -0.30 36.06
C PRO A 189 15.04 -1.09 35.49
N GLU A 190 13.97 -0.41 35.06
CA GLU A 190 12.82 -1.04 34.41
C GLU A 190 13.07 -1.41 32.93
N SER A 191 14.20 -1.00 32.35
CA SER A 191 14.52 -1.27 30.93
C SER A 191 14.73 -2.75 30.64
N SER A 192 14.96 -3.57 31.67
CA SER A 192 15.14 -5.02 31.56
C SER A 192 13.86 -5.83 31.83
N THR A 193 12.70 -5.18 31.99
CA THR A 193 11.44 -5.88 32.26
C THR A 193 10.73 -6.21 30.95
N GLU A 194 10.46 -7.50 30.74
CA GLU A 194 9.55 -7.95 29.69
C GLU A 194 8.18 -7.29 29.86
N LEU A 195 7.56 -6.90 28.75
CA LEU A 195 6.27 -6.24 28.76
C LEU A 195 5.29 -7.01 27.87
N SER A 196 4.10 -7.27 28.39
CA SER A 196 2.99 -7.80 27.63
C SER A 196 1.81 -6.84 27.71
N LEU A 197 1.21 -6.53 26.57
CA LEU A 197 0.06 -5.65 26.45
C LEU A 197 -1.09 -6.39 25.74
N PRO A 198 -2.26 -6.54 26.39
CA PRO A 198 -3.40 -7.19 25.75
C PRO A 198 -4.00 -6.29 24.67
N LEU A 199 -4.52 -6.90 23.60
CA LEU A 199 -5.30 -6.19 22.60
C LEU A 199 -6.71 -5.88 23.11
N ILE A 200 -7.22 -4.69 22.78
CA ILE A 200 -8.64 -4.32 22.96
C ILE A 200 -9.43 -4.55 21.66
N PHE A 201 -10.75 -4.38 21.71
CA PHE A 201 -11.62 -4.56 20.55
C PHE A 201 -11.20 -3.73 19.32
N SER A 202 -10.75 -2.48 19.52
CA SER A 202 -10.31 -1.61 18.41
C SER A 202 -9.01 -2.10 17.75
N ASP A 203 -8.12 -2.73 18.53
CA ASP A 203 -6.90 -3.34 17.99
C ASP A 203 -7.26 -4.59 17.16
N ILE A 204 -8.17 -5.42 17.69
CA ILE A 204 -8.63 -6.64 17.00
C ILE A 204 -9.42 -6.30 15.73
N PHE A 205 -10.19 -5.21 15.73
CA PHE A 205 -10.86 -4.70 14.53
C PHE A 205 -9.86 -4.48 13.38
N ASN A 206 -8.64 -4.04 13.67
CA ASN A 206 -7.57 -3.83 12.68
C ASN A 206 -6.57 -5.00 12.57
N LEU A 207 -6.83 -6.14 13.22
CA LEU A 207 -5.89 -7.28 13.31
C LEU A 207 -5.36 -7.75 11.95
N LYS A 208 -6.25 -7.82 10.96
CA LYS A 208 -5.95 -8.32 9.62
C LYS A 208 -5.71 -7.21 8.61
N PHE A 209 -5.74 -5.95 9.06
CA PHE A 209 -5.53 -4.82 8.16
C PHE A 209 -4.05 -4.73 7.76
N PRO A 210 -3.76 -4.52 6.46
CA PRO A 210 -2.40 -4.34 5.95
C PRO A 210 -1.62 -3.23 6.66
N PRO A 211 -0.29 -3.32 6.72
CA PRO A 211 0.52 -2.26 7.29
C PRO A 211 0.28 -0.91 6.61
N VAL A 212 0.18 0.15 7.41
CA VAL A 212 0.02 1.52 6.93
C VAL A 212 1.38 2.19 6.87
N GLN A 213 1.58 2.97 5.81
CA GLN A 213 2.86 3.53 5.42
C GLN A 213 2.73 5.03 5.21
N GLY A 214 3.75 5.78 5.63
CA GLY A 214 3.83 7.21 5.39
C GLY A 214 5.25 7.76 5.43
N ILE A 215 5.42 8.96 4.89
CA ILE A 215 6.73 9.61 4.71
C ILE A 215 6.66 11.04 5.23
N PHE A 216 7.67 11.43 6.01
CA PHE A 216 7.93 12.82 6.41
C PHE A 216 9.15 13.32 5.64
N PHE A 217 8.98 14.34 4.79
CA PHE A 217 10.06 14.96 4.04
C PHE A 217 10.59 16.19 4.77
N TYR A 218 11.92 16.35 4.83
CA TYR A 218 12.58 17.50 5.42
C TYR A 218 13.52 18.12 4.39
N LYS A 219 13.21 19.34 3.92
CA LYS A 219 14.05 20.09 3.00
C LYS A 219 15.16 20.81 3.75
N LEU A 220 16.41 20.47 3.46
CA LEU A 220 17.61 21.08 4.03
C LEU A 220 18.63 21.28 2.89
N THR A 221 18.62 22.47 2.27
CA THR A 221 19.42 22.77 1.06
C THR A 221 20.93 22.75 1.28
N GLU A 222 21.40 22.85 2.52
CA GLU A 222 22.82 22.81 2.88
C GLU A 222 23.25 21.47 3.49
N LEU A 223 22.41 20.43 3.38
CA LEU A 223 22.68 19.12 3.97
C LEU A 223 23.72 18.34 3.16
N THR A 224 24.99 18.50 3.53
CA THR A 224 26.07 17.66 2.99
C THR A 224 25.99 16.23 3.55
N PRO A 225 26.44 15.20 2.80
CA PRO A 225 26.52 13.83 3.31
C PRO A 225 27.35 13.73 4.60
N THR A 226 28.42 14.52 4.72
CA THR A 226 29.25 14.56 5.92
C THR A 226 28.47 15.08 7.13
N PHE A 227 27.72 16.19 6.99
CA PHE A 227 26.90 16.70 8.08
C PHE A 227 25.76 15.75 8.44
N PHE A 228 25.13 15.13 7.45
CA PHE A 228 24.10 14.12 7.68
C PHE A 228 24.65 12.95 8.51
N ASN A 229 25.77 12.37 8.09
CA ASN A 229 26.35 11.18 8.73
C ASN A 229 26.98 11.48 10.10
N SER A 230 27.53 12.68 10.31
CA SER A 230 28.20 13.04 11.57
C SER A 230 27.29 13.68 12.61
N VAL A 231 26.19 14.32 12.20
CA VAL A 231 25.31 15.09 13.09
C VAL A 231 23.88 14.58 13.06
N VAL A 232 23.24 14.58 11.88
CA VAL A 232 21.80 14.30 11.76
C VAL A 232 21.49 12.85 12.12
N LEU A 233 22.11 11.91 11.41
CA LEU A 233 21.84 10.49 11.54
C LEU A 233 22.15 9.95 12.95
N PRO A 234 23.32 10.21 13.56
CA PRO A 234 23.60 9.75 14.93
C PRO A 234 22.62 10.30 15.95
N LYS A 235 22.25 11.59 15.82
CA LYS A 235 21.31 12.25 16.74
C LYS A 235 19.90 11.68 16.61
N VAL A 236 19.42 11.46 15.38
CA VAL A 236 18.10 10.85 15.11
C VAL A 236 18.05 9.37 15.56
N LYS A 237 19.12 8.60 15.34
CA LYS A 237 19.24 7.22 15.84
C LYS A 237 19.23 7.15 17.36
N HIS A 238 20.04 7.98 18.01
CA HIS A 238 20.10 8.00 19.47
C HIS A 238 18.77 8.44 20.08
N SER A 239 18.15 9.50 19.54
CA SER A 239 16.84 9.97 20.00
C SER A 239 15.74 8.92 19.82
N LEU A 240 15.82 8.09 18.79
CA LEU A 240 14.88 7.00 18.56
C LEU A 240 14.98 5.95 19.67
N SER A 241 16.20 5.51 20.01
CA SER A 241 16.42 4.57 21.11
C SER A 241 15.91 5.12 22.45
N VAL A 242 16.15 6.40 22.72
CA VAL A 242 15.63 7.07 23.93
C VAL A 242 14.10 7.14 23.90
N THR A 243 13.50 7.45 22.74
CA THR A 243 12.04 7.52 22.60
C THR A 243 11.41 6.14 22.82
N LEU A 244 11.99 5.07 22.28
CA LEU A 244 11.51 3.70 22.48
C LEU A 244 11.55 3.26 23.95
N SER A 245 12.35 3.89 24.81
CA SER A 245 12.28 3.63 26.27
C SER A 245 10.97 4.11 26.90
N HIS A 246 10.34 5.15 26.32
CA HIS A 246 9.00 5.59 26.68
C HIS A 246 7.92 4.80 25.95
N PHE A 247 8.20 4.29 24.74
CA PHE A 247 7.26 3.58 23.87
C PHE A 247 7.58 2.08 23.71
N ARG A 248 7.95 1.40 24.81
CA ARG A 248 8.41 -0.01 24.78
C ARG A 248 7.55 -0.97 23.95
N PRO A 249 6.19 -0.94 24.00
CA PRO A 249 5.37 -1.81 23.15
C PRO A 249 5.64 -1.70 21.64
N LEU A 250 6.09 -0.52 21.16
CA LEU A 250 6.40 -0.27 19.75
C LEU A 250 7.77 -0.82 19.34
N ALA A 251 8.61 -1.21 20.30
CA ALA A 251 9.83 -1.98 20.03
C ALA A 251 9.57 -3.49 20.00
N GLY A 252 8.39 -3.93 20.43
CA GLY A 252 8.03 -5.35 20.49
C GLY A 252 7.40 -5.86 19.21
N ASN A 253 6.75 -7.02 19.35
CA ASN A 253 6.04 -7.73 18.30
C ASN A 253 4.62 -8.08 18.73
N LEU A 254 3.69 -8.08 17.78
CA LEU A 254 2.40 -8.73 17.94
C LEU A 254 2.62 -10.25 17.81
N THR A 255 2.19 -11.02 18.81
CA THR A 255 2.32 -12.47 18.85
C THR A 255 1.00 -13.14 19.20
N TRP A 256 0.82 -14.40 18.81
CA TRP A 256 -0.35 -15.17 19.22
C TRP A 256 0.06 -16.51 19.87
N PRO A 257 0.50 -16.50 21.14
CA PRO A 257 0.96 -17.70 21.82
C PRO A 257 -0.11 -18.79 21.84
N PRO A 258 0.24 -20.09 21.67
CA PRO A 258 -0.74 -21.18 21.56
C PRO A 258 -1.76 -21.24 22.71
N SER A 259 -1.32 -20.96 23.94
CA SER A 259 -2.13 -20.95 25.15
C SER A 259 -3.04 -19.73 25.32
N PHE A 260 -2.87 -18.68 24.51
CA PHE A 260 -3.63 -17.45 24.62
C PHE A 260 -4.86 -17.46 23.72
N PRO A 261 -6.03 -16.99 24.20
CA PRO A 261 -7.25 -16.97 23.41
C PRO A 261 -7.21 -15.93 22.28
N LYS A 262 -6.41 -14.87 22.44
CA LYS A 262 -6.25 -13.77 21.48
C LYS A 262 -4.79 -13.32 21.37
N PRO A 263 -4.38 -12.63 20.29
CA PRO A 263 -3.06 -12.04 20.18
C PRO A 263 -2.76 -11.03 21.28
N ILE A 264 -1.48 -10.83 21.55
CA ILE A 264 -0.95 -9.85 22.50
C ILE A 264 0.28 -9.16 21.91
N ILE A 265 0.56 -7.95 22.37
CA ILE A 265 1.84 -7.28 22.05
C ILE A 265 2.83 -7.67 23.13
N THR A 266 4.00 -8.17 22.73
CA THR A 266 5.08 -8.58 23.63
C THR A 266 6.35 -7.80 23.29
N TYR A 267 7.06 -7.34 24.31
CA TYR A 267 8.40 -6.80 24.21
C TYR A 267 9.32 -7.58 25.16
N ASN A 268 10.29 -8.28 24.59
CA ASN A 268 11.25 -9.16 25.25
C ASN A 268 12.67 -8.60 25.08
N THR A 269 13.30 -8.23 26.19
CA THR A 269 14.68 -7.75 26.23
C THR A 269 15.66 -8.91 26.38
N PRO A 270 16.86 -8.87 25.77
CA PRO A 270 17.47 -7.78 25.00
C PRO A 270 17.20 -7.82 23.48
N ASP A 271 16.45 -8.81 23.00
CA ASP A 271 16.39 -9.13 21.57
C ASP A 271 15.42 -8.24 20.78
N ASP A 272 14.38 -7.69 21.42
CA ASP A 272 13.39 -6.85 20.75
C ASP A 272 13.85 -5.39 20.51
N GLY A 273 13.29 -4.80 19.48
CA GLY A 273 13.67 -3.52 18.89
C GLY A 273 13.01 -3.33 17.53
N ILE A 274 13.15 -2.14 16.96
CA ILE A 274 12.59 -1.86 15.63
C ILE A 274 13.65 -1.97 14.54
N LYS A 275 13.23 -2.41 13.36
CA LYS A 275 14.05 -2.34 12.16
C LYS A 275 14.19 -0.88 11.72
N LEU A 276 15.43 -0.41 11.62
CA LEU A 276 15.79 0.89 11.07
C LEU A 276 16.64 0.71 9.81
N THR A 277 16.13 1.12 8.66
CA THR A 277 16.89 1.18 7.41
C THR A 277 17.49 2.58 7.24
N VAL A 278 18.79 2.69 6.99
CA VAL A 278 19.45 3.92 6.55
C VAL A 278 19.77 3.77 5.07
N ALA A 279 19.40 4.76 4.27
CA ALA A 279 19.62 4.74 2.85
C ALA A 279 20.04 6.11 2.32
N GLU A 280 20.53 6.11 1.08
CA GLU A 280 20.78 7.30 0.29
C GLU A 280 20.04 7.17 -1.05
N SER A 281 19.48 8.26 -1.55
CA SER A 281 18.79 8.29 -2.83
C SER A 281 19.46 9.21 -3.85
N SER A 282 19.52 8.73 -5.09
CA SER A 282 19.90 9.52 -6.26
C SER A 282 18.70 10.12 -6.99
N ALA A 283 17.47 9.87 -6.54
CA ALA A 283 16.28 10.47 -7.13
C ALA A 283 16.24 11.99 -6.95
N ASP A 284 15.48 12.65 -7.83
CA ASP A 284 15.21 14.07 -7.71
C ASP A 284 14.28 14.33 -6.51
N PHE A 285 14.86 14.89 -5.45
CA PHE A 285 14.14 15.26 -4.24
C PHE A 285 13.05 16.29 -4.52
N ASP A 286 13.32 17.30 -5.37
CA ASP A 286 12.35 18.37 -5.64
C ASP A 286 11.14 17.83 -6.42
N HIS A 287 11.33 16.78 -7.24
CA HIS A 287 10.26 16.06 -7.92
C HIS A 287 9.39 15.23 -6.96
N LEU A 288 9.99 14.39 -6.11
CA LEU A 288 9.25 13.57 -5.12
C LEU A 288 8.53 14.43 -4.07
N TYR A 289 9.15 15.54 -3.72
CA TYR A 289 8.60 16.55 -2.82
C TYR A 289 7.50 17.40 -3.48
N SER A 290 7.46 17.49 -4.82
CA SER A 290 6.50 18.33 -5.53
C SER A 290 5.05 17.92 -5.26
N GLU A 291 4.10 18.78 -5.59
CA GLU A 291 2.69 18.47 -5.39
C GLU A 291 2.20 17.32 -6.26
N ILE A 292 2.93 16.90 -7.31
CA ILE A 292 2.51 15.84 -8.24
C ILE A 292 3.66 14.93 -8.71
N HIS A 293 3.50 13.62 -8.55
CA HIS A 293 4.47 12.61 -9.01
C HIS A 293 3.82 11.24 -9.16
N HIS A 294 4.52 10.25 -9.71
CA HIS A 294 3.97 8.89 -9.82
C HIS A 294 3.90 8.23 -8.44
N ALA A 295 2.76 7.62 -8.10
CA ALA A 295 2.51 7.07 -6.77
C ALA A 295 3.55 6.00 -6.36
N ILE A 296 4.00 5.19 -7.31
CA ILE A 296 5.01 4.15 -7.10
C ILE A 296 6.39 4.70 -6.71
N GLU A 297 6.67 5.97 -7.02
CA GLU A 297 7.96 6.58 -6.70
C GLU A 297 8.13 6.83 -5.20
N SER A 298 7.04 6.88 -4.42
CA SER A 298 7.10 6.97 -2.96
C SER A 298 7.44 5.61 -2.28
N HIS A 299 7.23 4.48 -2.96
CA HIS A 299 7.33 3.14 -2.36
C HIS A 299 8.75 2.76 -1.88
N PRO A 300 9.85 3.12 -2.57
CA PRO A 300 11.21 2.84 -2.10
C PRO A 300 11.60 3.55 -0.79
N TYR A 301 10.82 4.54 -0.34
CA TYR A 301 11.12 5.38 0.82
C TYR A 301 10.40 4.95 2.09
N VAL A 302 9.63 3.86 2.05
CA VAL A 302 8.95 3.28 3.21
C VAL A 302 9.50 1.88 3.49
N PRO A 303 9.76 1.53 4.77
CA PRO A 303 10.30 0.23 5.12
C PRO A 303 9.23 -0.87 5.06
N ASN A 304 9.64 -2.13 4.99
CA ASN A 304 8.73 -3.25 5.24
C ASN A 304 8.82 -3.70 6.71
N VAL A 305 7.68 -4.00 7.31
CA VAL A 305 7.60 -4.71 8.60
C VAL A 305 7.68 -6.22 8.37
N SER A 306 8.33 -6.94 9.29
CA SER A 306 8.42 -8.39 9.25
C SER A 306 7.11 -8.99 9.77
N ILE A 307 6.44 -9.81 8.95
CA ILE A 307 5.18 -10.48 9.32
C ILE A 307 5.26 -11.95 8.94
N SER A 308 4.90 -12.81 9.89
CA SER A 308 4.76 -14.25 9.74
C SER A 308 3.41 -14.73 10.29
N ASP A 309 3.16 -16.03 10.29
CA ASP A 309 1.94 -16.59 10.87
C ASP A 309 1.86 -16.41 12.39
N THR A 310 2.99 -16.32 13.09
CA THR A 310 3.03 -16.31 14.57
C THR A 310 3.49 -14.98 15.15
N MET A 311 4.10 -14.12 14.35
CA MET A 311 4.69 -12.86 14.79
C MET A 311 4.55 -11.76 13.74
N ALA A 312 4.24 -10.54 14.16
CA ALA A 312 4.25 -9.36 13.31
C ALA A 312 4.90 -8.17 14.02
N SER A 313 5.94 -7.58 13.42
CA SER A 313 6.59 -6.39 13.97
C SER A 313 5.63 -5.22 14.04
N THR A 314 5.75 -4.42 15.11
CA THR A 314 4.82 -3.32 15.39
C THR A 314 5.12 -2.07 14.55
N LEU A 315 6.41 -1.74 14.36
CA LEU A 315 6.89 -0.55 13.65
C LEU A 315 8.20 -0.87 12.91
N ALA A 316 8.38 -0.26 11.73
CA ALA A 316 9.67 -0.15 11.06
C ALA A 316 9.89 1.28 10.58
N ILE A 317 11.14 1.74 10.58
CA ILE A 317 11.54 3.09 10.15
C ILE A 317 12.59 3.01 9.04
N GLN A 318 12.53 3.95 8.09
CA GLN A 318 13.59 4.19 7.11
C GLN A 318 13.98 5.66 7.10
N ILE A 319 15.27 5.96 7.16
CA ILE A 319 15.81 7.31 7.00
C ILE A 319 16.59 7.35 5.70
N THR A 320 16.18 8.21 4.76
CA THR A 320 16.82 8.29 3.43
C THR A 320 17.37 9.69 3.18
N LEU A 321 18.67 9.79 2.92
CA LEU A 321 19.35 11.04 2.54
C LEU A 321 19.15 11.35 1.05
N PHE A 322 18.89 12.61 0.73
CA PHE A 322 18.98 13.18 -0.61
C PHE A 322 20.07 14.26 -0.62
N ARG A 323 21.17 13.98 -1.33
CA ARG A 323 22.40 14.79 -1.27
C ARG A 323 22.10 16.27 -1.55
N ASN A 324 22.49 17.16 -0.64
CA ASN A 324 22.35 18.62 -0.76
C ASN A 324 20.91 19.12 -0.94
N LYS A 325 19.90 18.32 -0.58
CA LYS A 325 18.49 18.67 -0.74
C LYS A 325 17.68 18.47 0.54
N GLY A 326 17.96 17.39 1.28
CA GLY A 326 17.20 17.06 2.46
C GLY A 326 17.28 15.58 2.81
N PHE A 327 16.36 15.13 3.66
CA PHE A 327 16.17 13.72 3.98
C PHE A 327 14.69 13.42 4.18
N CYS A 328 14.31 12.15 4.14
CA CYS A 328 12.97 11.72 4.53
C CYS A 328 13.03 10.66 5.62
N ILE A 329 11.97 10.61 6.43
CA ILE A 329 11.71 9.54 7.39
C ILE A 329 10.44 8.82 6.95
N GLY A 330 10.59 7.61 6.41
CA GLY A 330 9.51 6.69 6.12
C GLY A 330 9.20 5.81 7.32
N HIS A 331 7.93 5.49 7.52
CA HIS A 331 7.48 4.56 8.56
C HIS A 331 6.47 3.57 7.98
N THR A 332 6.44 2.39 8.60
CA THR A 332 5.42 1.38 8.37
C THR A 332 4.95 0.86 9.72
N ILE A 333 3.64 0.91 9.98
CA ILE A 333 3.01 0.49 11.22
C ILE A 333 2.12 -0.74 11.00
N ASN A 334 2.11 -1.65 11.97
CA ASN A 334 1.05 -2.63 12.07
C ASN A 334 -0.22 -1.95 12.60
N HIS A 335 -1.28 -1.92 11.79
CA HIS A 335 -2.50 -1.19 12.12
C HIS A 335 -3.26 -1.82 13.31
N ALA A 336 -3.01 -3.08 13.66
CA ALA A 336 -3.52 -3.70 14.89
C ALA A 336 -2.92 -3.08 16.16
N VAL A 337 -1.82 -2.33 16.04
CA VAL A 337 -1.06 -1.79 17.19
C VAL A 337 -1.20 -0.28 17.29
N LEU A 338 -1.21 0.43 16.16
CA LEU A 338 -1.22 1.89 16.11
C LEU A 338 -2.33 2.39 15.19
N ASP A 339 -3.07 3.39 15.66
CA ASP A 339 -3.91 4.26 14.82
C ASP A 339 -3.14 5.53 14.40
N GLY A 340 -3.77 6.33 13.54
CA GLY A 340 -3.19 7.57 13.01
C GLY A 340 -2.80 8.60 14.08
N MET A 341 -3.59 8.70 15.15
CA MET A 341 -3.27 9.57 16.30
C MET A 341 -2.02 9.09 17.04
N SER A 342 -1.90 7.77 17.24
CA SER A 342 -0.77 7.16 17.96
C SER A 342 0.54 7.30 17.21
N ILE A 343 0.56 7.11 15.88
CA ILE A 343 1.79 7.32 15.10
C ILE A 343 2.17 8.80 15.02
N SER A 344 1.21 9.71 14.88
CA SER A 344 1.49 11.16 14.98
C SER A 344 2.10 11.52 16.34
N PHE A 345 1.54 11.00 17.42
CA PHE A 345 2.04 11.23 18.78
C PHE A 345 3.47 10.71 18.94
N PHE A 346 3.76 9.49 18.47
CA PHE A 346 5.10 8.91 18.50
C PHE A 346 6.11 9.77 17.72
N MET A 347 5.77 10.19 16.50
CA MET A 347 6.66 11.04 15.67
C MET A 347 6.93 12.39 16.33
N ASN A 348 5.92 13.01 16.94
CA ASN A 348 6.06 14.27 17.69
C ASN A 348 6.93 14.11 18.94
N ALA A 349 6.73 13.04 19.72
CA ALA A 349 7.56 12.73 20.88
C ALA A 349 9.02 12.47 20.48
N TRP A 350 9.24 11.70 19.42
CA TRP A 350 10.57 11.40 18.89
C TRP A 350 11.30 12.66 18.42
N ALA A 351 10.61 13.51 17.65
CA ALA A 351 11.13 14.79 17.19
C ALA A 351 11.50 15.71 18.36
N ARG A 352 10.62 15.79 19.38
CA ARG A 352 10.86 16.58 20.59
C ARG A 352 12.09 16.12 21.36
N ILE A 353 12.24 14.81 21.57
CA ILE A 353 13.41 14.21 22.23
C ILE A 353 14.66 14.50 21.40
N CYS A 354 14.59 14.32 20.07
CA CYS A 354 15.71 14.63 19.18
C CYS A 354 16.17 16.08 19.35
N LYS A 355 15.23 17.03 19.34
CA LYS A 355 15.52 18.46 19.50
C LYS A 355 16.17 18.81 20.84
N GLN A 356 15.83 18.10 21.92
CA GLN A 356 16.36 18.31 23.28
C GLN A 356 17.75 17.69 23.51
N LEU A 357 18.22 16.79 22.64
CA LEU A 357 19.54 16.18 22.79
C LEU A 357 20.64 17.17 22.35
N VAL A 358 21.49 17.56 23.30
CA VAL A 358 22.68 18.39 23.09
C VAL A 358 23.89 17.56 23.50
N ASP A 359 24.89 17.45 22.62
CA ASP A 359 26.08 16.59 22.82
C ASP A 359 25.79 15.13 23.22
N GLY A 360 24.69 14.58 22.70
CA GLY A 360 24.26 13.20 23.01
C GLY A 360 23.76 13.01 24.45
N LYS A 361 23.51 14.09 25.18
CA LYS A 361 22.90 14.08 26.52
C LYS A 361 21.59 14.86 26.48
N MET A 362 20.62 14.43 27.28
CA MET A 362 19.45 15.26 27.56
C MET A 362 19.88 16.38 28.50
N GLU A 363 19.70 17.64 28.10
CA GLU A 363 19.94 18.80 28.98
C GLU A 363 19.02 18.77 30.23
N ASN A 364 17.85 18.12 30.12
CA ASN A 364 16.97 17.77 31.23
C ASN A 364 16.48 16.32 31.04
N PRO A 365 17.00 15.34 31.79
CA PRO A 365 16.62 13.92 31.68
C PRO A 365 15.14 13.66 32.05
N THR A 366 14.52 14.60 32.73
CA THR A 366 13.18 14.48 33.27
C THR A 366 12.16 15.17 32.37
N LEU A 367 11.38 14.30 31.72
CA LEU A 367 10.03 14.49 31.23
C LEU A 367 9.93 15.14 29.84
N LEU A 368 9.62 14.29 28.85
CA LEU A 368 8.62 14.66 27.84
C LEU A 368 7.55 15.51 28.55
N PRO A 369 7.10 16.65 27.99
CA PRO A 369 5.95 17.38 28.52
C PRO A 369 4.85 16.38 28.88
N GLU A 370 4.12 16.61 29.97
CA GLU A 370 3.11 15.63 30.47
C GLU A 370 2.18 15.15 29.34
N GLU A 371 1.86 16.06 28.42
CA GLU A 371 1.08 15.84 27.20
C GLU A 371 1.67 14.79 26.23
N LEU A 372 2.99 14.60 26.21
CA LEU A 372 3.73 13.67 25.34
C LEU A 372 4.17 12.38 26.06
N ILE A 373 3.81 12.21 27.34
CA ILE A 373 4.04 10.95 28.05
C ILE A 373 3.01 9.93 27.58
N PRO A 374 3.40 8.79 26.98
CA PRO A 374 2.44 7.85 26.42
C PRO A 374 1.69 7.07 27.53
N PHE A 375 0.38 6.90 27.32
CA PHE A 375 -0.49 6.11 28.19
C PHE A 375 -0.84 4.78 27.51
N PHE A 376 -0.35 3.67 28.07
CA PHE A 376 -0.55 2.32 27.48
C PHE A 376 -1.59 1.47 28.20
N ASN A 377 -2.05 1.86 29.40
CA ASN A 377 -2.90 0.98 30.20
C ASN A 377 -4.22 0.67 29.46
N ARG A 378 -4.39 -0.58 29.02
CA ARG A 378 -5.56 -1.04 28.26
C ARG A 378 -6.74 -1.43 29.16
N THR A 379 -6.53 -1.63 30.47
CA THR A 379 -7.58 -2.09 31.39
C THR A 379 -8.64 -1.02 31.68
N VAL A 380 -8.36 0.25 31.36
CA VAL A 380 -9.33 1.34 31.50
C VAL A 380 -10.37 1.34 30.37
N VAL A 381 -10.15 0.58 29.29
CA VAL A 381 -11.08 0.47 28.17
C VAL A 381 -12.12 -0.59 28.49
N GLN A 382 -13.37 -0.17 28.65
CA GLN A 382 -14.47 -1.09 28.92
C GLN A 382 -14.97 -1.75 27.63
N ASP A 383 -15.23 -3.06 27.70
CA ASP A 383 -15.86 -3.84 26.63
C ASP A 383 -17.03 -4.67 27.18
N PRO A 384 -18.14 -4.03 27.57
CA PRO A 384 -19.28 -4.73 28.16
C PRO A 384 -19.97 -5.68 27.17
N GLU A 385 -19.79 -5.47 25.87
CA GLU A 385 -20.43 -6.23 24.80
C GLU A 385 -19.59 -7.41 24.28
N GLY A 386 -18.35 -7.56 24.76
CA GLY A 386 -17.40 -8.57 24.30
C GLY A 386 -17.04 -8.43 22.82
N LEU A 387 -16.88 -7.19 22.36
CA LEU A 387 -16.53 -6.85 20.98
C LEU A 387 -15.19 -7.44 20.57
N ASP A 388 -14.23 -7.50 21.48
CA ASP A 388 -12.90 -8.04 21.22
C ASP A 388 -12.95 -9.50 20.71
N MET A 389 -13.62 -10.37 21.45
CA MET A 389 -13.80 -11.77 21.11
C MET A 389 -14.78 -11.96 19.95
N TRP A 390 -15.74 -11.04 19.78
CA TRP A 390 -16.63 -11.07 18.63
C TRP A 390 -15.86 -10.78 17.33
N TYR A 391 -15.06 -9.71 17.27
CA TYR A 391 -14.20 -9.41 16.13
C TYR A 391 -13.16 -10.50 15.88
N LEU A 392 -12.63 -11.10 16.94
CA LEU A 392 -11.71 -12.22 16.80
C LEU A 392 -12.38 -13.41 16.13
N LYS A 393 -13.59 -13.79 16.57
CA LYS A 393 -14.36 -14.86 15.94
C LYS A 393 -14.69 -14.56 14.48
N PHE A 394 -15.00 -13.31 14.17
CA PHE A 394 -15.16 -12.87 12.79
C PHE A 394 -13.90 -13.16 11.98
N TRP A 395 -12.72 -12.68 12.41
CA TRP A 395 -11.47 -12.92 11.69
C TRP A 395 -11.08 -14.40 11.58
N LEU A 396 -11.38 -15.21 12.59
CA LEU A 396 -11.17 -16.65 12.55
C LEU A 396 -12.09 -17.36 11.54
N GLY A 397 -13.26 -16.78 11.23
CA GLY A 397 -14.23 -17.30 10.28
C GLY A 397 -14.03 -16.83 8.84
N VAL A 398 -13.39 -15.67 8.64
CA VAL A 398 -13.09 -15.13 7.30
C VAL A 398 -12.06 -16.00 6.59
N LYS A 399 -12.40 -16.46 5.39
CA LYS A 399 -11.46 -17.13 4.49
C LYS A 399 -11.02 -16.14 3.42
N PHE A 400 -9.74 -15.81 3.44
CA PHE A 400 -9.13 -14.99 2.41
C PHE A 400 -8.49 -15.89 1.33
N PRO A 401 -8.55 -15.51 0.04
CA PRO A 401 -8.02 -16.32 -1.06
C PRO A 401 -6.54 -16.70 -0.93
N ASP A 402 -5.73 -15.83 -0.32
CA ASP A 402 -4.27 -15.96 -0.23
C ASP A 402 -3.76 -16.56 1.09
N PHE A 403 -4.67 -17.01 1.96
CA PHE A 403 -4.28 -17.51 3.28
C PHE A 403 -4.23 -19.03 3.31
N ASP A 404 -3.14 -19.55 3.86
CA ASP A 404 -3.08 -20.91 4.36
C ASP A 404 -4.26 -21.16 5.31
N ASN A 405 -4.74 -22.41 5.42
CA ASN A 405 -5.84 -22.81 6.32
C ASN A 405 -5.52 -22.64 7.84
N ASN A 406 -4.59 -21.74 8.21
CA ASN A 406 -4.28 -21.36 9.58
C ASN A 406 -5.12 -20.13 10.01
N PRO A 407 -6.23 -20.32 10.74
CA PRO A 407 -7.08 -19.21 11.18
C PRO A 407 -6.37 -18.30 12.19
N ARG A 408 -5.33 -18.79 12.88
CA ARG A 408 -4.54 -18.02 13.87
C ARG A 408 -3.35 -17.28 13.25
N SER A 409 -3.19 -17.29 11.93
CA SER A 409 -2.13 -16.53 11.27
C SER A 409 -2.20 -15.05 11.64
N LEU A 410 -1.07 -14.36 11.81
CA LEU A 410 -1.01 -12.91 11.95
C LEU A 410 -0.80 -12.17 10.63
N LYS A 411 -0.75 -12.89 9.50
CA LYS A 411 -0.67 -12.26 8.18
C LYS A 411 -1.92 -11.37 7.94
N PRO A 412 -1.76 -10.17 7.35
CA PRO A 412 -2.86 -9.33 6.92
C PRO A 412 -3.41 -9.79 5.57
N PHE A 413 -4.58 -9.29 5.18
CA PHE A 413 -5.05 -9.51 3.81
C PHE A 413 -4.17 -8.79 2.78
N THR A 414 -4.07 -9.35 1.58
CA THR A 414 -3.28 -8.76 0.51
C THR A 414 -4.03 -7.56 -0.08
N LEU A 415 -3.31 -6.48 -0.34
CA LEU A 415 -3.82 -5.36 -1.15
C LEU A 415 -3.41 -5.54 -2.60
N PRO A 416 -4.22 -5.05 -3.55
CA PRO A 416 -3.81 -5.01 -4.94
C PRO A 416 -2.52 -4.19 -5.09
N GLU A 417 -1.67 -4.59 -6.02
CA GLU A 417 -0.50 -3.80 -6.40
C GLU A 417 -0.93 -2.47 -7.01
N THR A 418 -0.19 -1.40 -6.68
CA THR A 418 -0.43 -0.07 -7.24
C THR A 418 -0.03 -0.05 -8.72
N PRO A 419 -0.95 0.30 -9.65
CA PRO A 419 -0.60 0.45 -11.05
C PRO A 419 0.49 1.53 -11.24
N PRO A 420 1.48 1.31 -12.12
CA PRO A 420 2.65 2.19 -12.24
C PRO A 420 2.32 3.59 -12.80
N ASN A 421 1.17 3.74 -13.45
CA ASN A 421 0.74 4.95 -14.12
C ASN A 421 -0.19 5.84 -13.28
N LEU A 422 -0.40 5.53 -11.99
CA LEU A 422 -1.15 6.41 -11.09
C LEU A 422 -0.30 7.60 -10.67
N LEU A 423 -0.92 8.78 -10.68
CA LEU A 423 -0.35 10.02 -10.17
C LEU A 423 -0.86 10.26 -8.76
N ARG A 424 0.06 10.56 -7.86
CA ARG A 424 -0.23 11.12 -6.54
C ARG A 424 -0.18 12.63 -6.66
N THR A 425 -1.20 13.30 -6.13
CA THR A 425 -1.23 14.75 -6.06
C THR A 425 -1.73 15.23 -4.72
N THR A 426 -1.08 16.23 -4.16
CA THR A 426 -1.53 16.95 -2.96
C THR A 426 -2.14 18.29 -3.40
N PHE A 427 -3.37 18.54 -2.96
CA PHE A 427 -4.09 19.79 -3.17
C PHE A 427 -4.21 20.51 -1.84
N GLU A 428 -3.93 21.81 -1.83
CA GLU A 428 -4.14 22.65 -0.65
C GLU A 428 -5.43 23.44 -0.80
N LEU A 429 -6.26 23.43 0.25
CA LEU A 429 -7.38 24.34 0.43
C LEU A 429 -7.04 25.31 1.55
N HIS A 430 -6.92 26.58 1.20
CA HIS A 430 -6.73 27.67 2.13
C HIS A 430 -7.98 27.91 2.97
N ARG A 431 -7.79 28.60 4.10
CA ARG A 431 -8.88 28.91 5.02
C ARG A 431 -10.04 29.65 4.34
N GLU A 432 -9.73 30.57 3.42
CA GLU A 432 -10.72 31.31 2.65
C GLU A 432 -11.54 30.41 1.71
N GLU A 433 -10.90 29.42 1.10
CA GLU A 433 -11.58 28.46 0.20
C GLU A 433 -12.50 27.53 0.99
N VAL A 434 -12.06 27.07 2.17
CA VAL A 434 -12.91 26.31 3.10
C VAL A 434 -14.13 27.14 3.53
N GLN A 435 -13.97 28.45 3.72
CA GLN A 435 -15.06 29.35 4.07
C GLN A 435 -16.03 29.55 2.89
N LYS A 436 -15.54 29.73 1.67
CA LYS A 436 -16.39 29.78 0.46
C LYS A 436 -17.16 28.48 0.26
N LEU A 437 -16.51 27.34 0.48
CA LEU A 437 -17.13 26.02 0.40
C LEU A 437 -18.27 25.86 1.42
N ARG A 438 -18.08 26.38 2.64
CA ARG A 438 -19.12 26.42 3.67
C ARG A 438 -20.31 27.26 3.24
N GLU A 439 -20.08 28.45 2.68
CA GLU A 439 -21.12 29.35 2.20
C GLU A 439 -21.91 28.71 1.05
N MET A 440 -21.22 28.10 0.09
CA MET A 440 -21.83 27.33 -1.01
C MET A 440 -22.75 26.22 -0.50
N VAL A 441 -22.25 25.34 0.38
CA VAL A 441 -23.04 24.24 0.93
C VAL A 441 -24.27 24.75 1.68
N THR A 442 -24.12 25.82 2.46
CA THR A 442 -25.24 26.43 3.20
C THR A 442 -26.31 26.95 2.23
N PHE A 443 -25.89 27.70 1.21
CA PHE A 443 -26.80 28.27 0.20
C PHE A 443 -27.56 27.19 -0.60
N GLN A 444 -26.87 26.13 -1.02
CA GLN A 444 -27.50 25.02 -1.75
C GLN A 444 -28.57 24.33 -0.90
N LEU A 445 -28.34 24.14 0.40
CA LEU A 445 -29.33 23.53 1.29
C LEU A 445 -30.54 24.44 1.51
N ASP A 446 -30.33 25.74 1.73
CA ASP A 446 -31.41 26.71 1.93
C ASP A 446 -32.35 26.81 0.71
N ASN A 447 -31.80 26.70 -0.51
CA ASN A 447 -32.58 26.80 -1.75
C ASN A 447 -33.20 25.47 -2.22
N SER A 448 -32.68 24.33 -1.76
CA SER A 448 -33.17 23.00 -2.16
C SER A 448 -34.54 22.61 -1.55
N GLY A 449 -35.17 23.50 -0.79
CA GLY A 449 -36.62 23.47 -0.61
C GLY A 449 -37.18 22.37 0.30
N SER A 450 -36.44 21.89 1.30
CA SER A 450 -37.09 21.22 2.45
C SER A 450 -37.74 22.25 3.35
N LYS A 451 -38.82 22.90 2.88
CA LYS A 451 -39.80 23.57 3.75
C LYS A 451 -40.61 22.50 4.48
N GLU A 452 -39.97 21.73 5.36
CA GLU A 452 -40.74 21.16 6.46
C GLU A 452 -41.00 22.32 7.42
N GLU A 453 -42.26 22.79 7.40
CA GLU A 453 -42.82 23.69 8.39
C GLU A 453 -42.81 23.02 9.76
N THR A 454 -41.66 22.97 10.43
CA THR A 454 -41.61 22.76 11.88
C THR A 454 -40.58 23.67 12.54
N ASN A 455 -41.07 24.33 13.59
CA ASN A 455 -40.42 25.20 14.55
C ASN A 455 -38.88 25.11 14.66
N GLN A 456 -38.23 26.27 14.50
CA GLN A 456 -36.80 26.52 14.72
C GLN A 456 -35.86 25.63 13.89
N THR A 457 -35.62 26.00 12.63
CA THR A 457 -34.53 25.44 11.82
C THR A 457 -33.20 25.68 12.53
N LYS A 458 -32.73 24.67 13.27
CA LYS A 458 -31.39 24.66 13.86
C LYS A 458 -30.40 24.81 12.71
N LYS A 459 -29.69 25.94 12.66
CA LYS A 459 -28.67 26.18 11.63
C LYS A 459 -27.61 25.09 11.73
N VAL A 460 -27.54 24.21 10.73
CA VAL A 460 -26.59 23.10 10.69
C VAL A 460 -25.18 23.66 10.49
N TYR A 461 -24.25 23.26 11.35
CA TYR A 461 -22.85 23.68 11.26
C TYR A 461 -22.00 22.56 10.64
N PHE A 462 -21.43 22.81 9.47
CA PHE A 462 -20.57 21.84 8.78
C PHE A 462 -19.12 21.93 9.26
N SER A 463 -18.53 20.87 9.80
CA SER A 463 -17.10 20.92 10.13
C SER A 463 -16.22 21.07 8.87
N THR A 464 -15.03 21.64 9.00
CA THR A 464 -14.05 21.69 7.89
C THR A 464 -13.79 20.30 7.30
N TYR A 465 -13.66 19.29 8.16
CA TYR A 465 -13.49 17.89 7.73
C TYR A 465 -14.65 17.43 6.84
N VAL A 466 -15.90 17.67 7.25
CA VAL A 466 -17.09 17.29 6.47
C VAL A 466 -17.13 17.99 5.11
N LEU A 467 -16.87 19.29 5.08
CA LEU A 467 -16.88 20.06 3.83
C LEU A 467 -15.83 19.55 2.85
N VAL A 468 -14.59 19.39 3.32
CA VAL A 468 -13.48 18.92 2.48
C VAL A 468 -13.69 17.48 2.04
N TYR A 469 -14.18 16.60 2.92
CA TYR A 469 -14.54 15.23 2.57
C TYR A 469 -15.58 15.23 1.45
N ALA A 470 -16.68 15.95 1.62
CA ALA A 470 -17.77 15.99 0.66
C ALA A 470 -17.32 16.51 -0.72
N HIS A 471 -16.58 17.62 -0.73
CA HIS A 471 -16.05 18.20 -1.96
C HIS A 471 -15.07 17.27 -2.67
N THR A 472 -14.15 16.67 -1.93
CA THR A 472 -13.17 15.72 -2.47
C THR A 472 -13.85 14.48 -3.03
N LEU A 473 -14.82 13.91 -2.29
CA LEU A 473 -15.55 12.71 -2.69
C LEU A 473 -16.25 12.93 -4.04
N VAL A 474 -17.05 14.00 -4.15
CA VAL A 474 -17.81 14.30 -5.37
C VAL A 474 -16.86 14.55 -6.54
N CYS A 475 -15.84 15.41 -6.38
CA CYS A 475 -14.86 15.67 -7.43
C CYS A 475 -14.13 14.39 -7.88
N MET A 476 -13.76 13.53 -6.93
CA MET A 476 -13.05 12.28 -7.23
C MET A 476 -13.94 11.29 -7.96
N LEU A 477 -15.20 11.14 -7.56
CA LEU A 477 -16.15 10.23 -8.20
C LEU A 477 -16.52 10.70 -9.60
N GLU A 478 -16.79 12.00 -9.79
CA GLU A 478 -17.02 12.58 -11.12
C GLU A 478 -15.80 12.37 -12.03
N ALA A 479 -14.59 12.64 -11.54
CA ALA A 479 -13.36 12.43 -12.30
C ALA A 479 -13.14 10.97 -12.73
N LYS A 480 -13.63 10.01 -11.93
CA LYS A 480 -13.58 8.57 -12.23
C LYS A 480 -14.76 8.07 -13.06
N GLY A 481 -15.67 8.95 -13.49
CA GLY A 481 -16.82 8.59 -14.31
C GLY A 481 -17.95 7.91 -13.53
N LEU A 482 -18.34 8.47 -12.37
CA LEU A 482 -19.51 8.04 -11.60
C LEU A 482 -20.74 7.84 -12.48
N ASN A 483 -21.41 6.69 -12.33
CA ASN A 483 -22.69 6.41 -12.98
C ASN A 483 -23.88 6.57 -12.03
N SER A 484 -25.06 6.93 -12.55
CA SER A 484 -26.30 7.09 -11.78
C SER A 484 -26.71 5.84 -10.99
N ASN A 485 -26.38 4.66 -11.52
CA ASN A 485 -26.81 3.38 -10.98
C ASN A 485 -25.81 2.78 -9.98
N GLU A 486 -24.70 3.48 -9.70
CA GLU A 486 -23.72 3.04 -8.70
C GLU A 486 -24.18 3.40 -7.30
N LYS A 487 -24.01 2.47 -6.36
CA LYS A 487 -24.13 2.78 -4.94
C LYS A 487 -22.75 3.15 -4.39
N ILE A 488 -22.68 4.25 -3.66
CA ILE A 488 -21.45 4.73 -3.05
C ILE A 488 -21.54 4.53 -1.54
N LYS A 489 -20.78 3.55 -1.04
CA LYS A 489 -20.59 3.33 0.39
C LYS A 489 -19.45 4.20 0.89
N VAL A 490 -19.80 5.23 1.64
CA VAL A 490 -18.88 6.22 2.19
C VAL A 490 -18.49 5.80 3.60
N LEU A 491 -17.20 5.55 3.84
CA LEU A 491 -16.69 5.17 5.14
C LEU A 491 -15.99 6.35 5.83
N ILE A 492 -16.30 6.54 7.11
CA ILE A 492 -15.58 7.43 8.00
C ILE A 492 -15.03 6.65 9.20
N THR A 493 -13.85 7.06 9.65
CA THR A 493 -13.24 6.54 10.88
C THR A 493 -13.28 7.62 11.95
N VAL A 494 -13.75 7.26 13.13
CA VAL A 494 -13.96 8.19 14.25
C VAL A 494 -12.99 7.86 15.38
N ASP A 495 -12.25 8.88 15.85
CA ASP A 495 -11.48 8.78 17.10
C ASP A 495 -12.45 8.69 18.28
N CYS A 496 -12.39 7.56 18.98
CA CYS A 496 -13.30 7.22 20.06
C CYS A 496 -12.78 7.67 21.44
N ARG A 497 -11.54 8.18 21.55
CA ARG A 497 -10.93 8.52 22.85
C ARG A 497 -11.82 9.41 23.71
N SER A 498 -12.36 10.48 23.14
CA SER A 498 -13.25 11.41 23.86
C SER A 498 -14.72 10.97 23.90
N ARG A 499 -15.09 9.89 23.18
CA ARG A 499 -16.46 9.39 23.03
C ARG A 499 -16.75 8.13 23.85
N LEU A 500 -15.71 7.48 24.38
CA LEU A 500 -15.87 6.39 25.35
C LEU A 500 -16.31 6.94 26.71
N SER A 501 -16.95 6.09 27.50
CA SER A 501 -17.36 6.40 28.87
C SER A 501 -16.71 5.39 29.84
N PRO A 502 -15.74 5.81 30.66
CA PRO A 502 -15.13 7.14 30.70
C PRO A 502 -14.25 7.45 29.47
N PRO A 503 -13.99 8.74 29.16
CA PRO A 503 -13.07 9.11 28.09
C PRO A 503 -11.65 8.62 28.34
N LEU A 504 -10.96 8.22 27.27
CA LEU A 504 -9.53 7.92 27.32
C LEU A 504 -8.70 9.21 27.26
N PRO A 505 -7.53 9.22 27.89
CA PRO A 505 -6.67 10.38 27.84
C PRO A 505 -6.09 10.55 26.42
N LYS A 506 -5.81 11.80 26.03
CA LYS A 506 -5.34 12.15 24.66
C LYS A 506 -4.01 11.49 24.29
N ASN A 507 -3.20 11.17 25.29
CA ASN A 507 -1.91 10.48 25.15
C ASN A 507 -2.04 8.95 25.15
N TYR A 508 -3.25 8.38 25.05
CA TYR A 508 -3.45 6.94 24.86
C TYR A 508 -2.81 6.46 23.55
N ILE A 509 -1.93 5.47 23.65
CA ILE A 509 -1.24 4.84 22.52
C ILE A 509 -1.84 3.47 22.23
N GLY A 510 -2.38 3.34 21.02
CA GLY A 510 -3.13 2.17 20.58
C GLY A 510 -4.26 2.54 19.63
N ASN A 511 -4.98 1.54 19.11
CA ASN A 511 -6.19 1.84 18.37
C ASN A 511 -7.29 2.29 19.34
N CYS A 512 -7.93 3.41 19.06
CA CYS A 512 -9.21 3.77 19.67
C CYS A 512 -10.10 4.40 18.60
N VAL A 513 -10.44 3.59 17.60
CA VAL A 513 -11.18 4.04 16.42
C VAL A 513 -12.36 3.13 16.15
N SER A 514 -13.43 3.71 15.62
CA SER A 514 -14.60 2.97 15.14
C SER A 514 -14.94 3.42 13.72
N SER A 515 -15.37 2.48 12.88
CA SER A 515 -15.76 2.77 11.50
C SER A 515 -17.27 2.91 11.40
N PHE A 516 -17.70 3.93 10.68
CA PHE A 516 -19.09 4.17 10.33
C PHE A 516 -19.20 4.30 8.83
N ASP A 517 -20.35 3.91 8.30
CA ASP A 517 -20.61 4.00 6.88
C ASP A 517 -22.01 4.51 6.60
N THR A 518 -22.17 5.06 5.42
CA THR A 518 -23.46 5.38 4.85
C THR A 518 -23.44 5.10 3.36
N VAL A 519 -24.56 4.59 2.83
CA VAL A 519 -24.73 4.33 1.40
C VAL A 519 -25.50 5.49 0.80
N MET A 520 -25.00 5.96 -0.34
CA MET A 520 -25.60 7.04 -1.13
C MET A 520 -25.75 6.59 -2.58
N GLU A 521 -26.80 7.05 -3.25
CA GLU A 521 -27.04 6.73 -4.66
C GLU A 521 -26.25 7.65 -5.57
N GLY A 522 -25.61 7.10 -6.60
CA GLY A 522 -24.79 7.87 -7.56
C GLY A 522 -25.58 9.00 -8.21
N GLU A 523 -26.87 8.80 -8.49
CA GLU A 523 -27.76 9.84 -8.99
C GLU A 523 -27.89 11.07 -8.07
N ASP A 524 -27.81 10.91 -6.76
CA ASP A 524 -27.87 12.02 -5.80
C ASP A 524 -26.57 12.81 -5.79
N LEU A 525 -25.43 12.13 -5.91
CA LEU A 525 -24.11 12.78 -5.93
C LEU A 525 -23.86 13.58 -7.20
N MET A 526 -24.47 13.19 -8.33
CA MET A 526 -24.33 13.89 -9.62
C MET A 526 -25.23 15.13 -9.76
N LYS A 527 -26.12 15.38 -8.81
CA LYS A 527 -26.94 16.61 -8.81
C LYS A 527 -26.06 17.82 -8.53
N GLU A 528 -26.50 19.00 -8.93
CA GLU A 528 -25.79 20.27 -8.71
C GLU A 528 -25.48 20.53 -7.22
N ASN A 529 -26.33 20.02 -6.32
CA ASN A 529 -26.16 20.08 -4.88
C ASN A 529 -25.51 18.82 -4.26
N GLY A 530 -24.81 17.99 -5.05
CA GLY A 530 -24.20 16.74 -4.59
C GLY A 530 -23.24 16.92 -3.42
N VAL A 531 -22.39 17.98 -3.44
CA VAL A 531 -21.49 18.30 -2.33
C VAL A 531 -22.27 18.63 -1.05
N ALA A 532 -23.34 19.42 -1.16
CA ALA A 532 -24.19 19.76 -0.03
C ALA A 532 -24.95 18.55 0.51
N TYR A 533 -25.42 17.66 -0.36
CA TYR A 533 -26.05 16.39 0.01
C TYR A 533 -25.09 15.52 0.83
N VAL A 534 -23.88 15.27 0.33
CA VAL A 534 -22.86 14.49 1.06
C VAL A 534 -22.52 15.16 2.39
N ALA A 535 -22.32 16.48 2.42
CA ALA A 535 -22.01 17.21 3.65
C ALA A 535 -23.14 17.08 4.69
N LYS A 536 -24.40 17.16 4.27
CA LYS A 536 -25.57 16.95 5.14
C LYS A 536 -25.59 15.54 5.71
N ARG A 537 -25.47 14.51 4.86
CA ARG A 537 -25.47 13.10 5.28
C ARG A 537 -24.35 12.77 6.26
N LEU A 538 -23.14 13.30 6.03
CA LEU A 538 -22.01 13.11 6.93
C LEU A 538 -22.22 13.84 8.26
N THR A 539 -22.75 15.07 8.25
CA THR A 539 -23.07 15.79 9.49
C THR A 539 -24.13 15.06 10.31
N GLU A 540 -25.22 14.61 9.69
CA GLU A 540 -26.27 13.83 10.36
C GLU A 540 -25.70 12.58 11.02
N MET A 541 -24.84 11.84 10.30
CA MET A 541 -24.17 10.66 10.84
C MET A 541 -23.27 11.00 12.02
N ILE A 542 -22.54 12.12 11.98
CA ILE A 542 -21.65 12.54 13.08
C ILE A 542 -22.44 13.06 14.29
N GLU A 543 -23.53 13.80 14.07
CA GLU A 543 -24.41 14.31 15.13
C GLU A 543 -25.15 13.16 15.83
N ASP A 544 -25.50 12.08 15.12
CA ASP A 544 -26.08 10.87 15.72
C ASP A 544 -25.16 10.29 16.81
N LEU A 545 -23.84 10.36 16.61
CA LEU A 545 -22.83 9.87 17.57
C LEU A 545 -22.78 10.65 18.88
N ASP A 546 -23.42 11.82 18.96
CA ASP A 546 -23.52 12.58 20.20
C ASP A 546 -24.70 12.10 21.08
N ASN A 547 -25.64 11.35 20.50
CA ASN A 547 -26.84 10.86 21.18
C ASN A 547 -26.78 9.37 21.54
N ARG A 548 -25.73 8.65 21.13
CA ARG A 548 -25.58 7.20 21.31
C ARG A 548 -24.16 6.83 21.72
N SER A 549 -23.97 5.60 22.19
CA SER A 549 -22.63 5.06 22.38
C SER A 549 -21.93 4.87 21.03
N VAL A 550 -20.66 5.27 20.94
CA VAL A 550 -19.83 5.03 19.74
C VAL A 550 -19.62 3.53 19.46
N LEU A 551 -19.84 2.69 20.47
CA LEU A 551 -19.77 1.22 20.37
C LEU A 551 -21.11 0.58 20.00
N GLU A 552 -22.21 1.33 20.03
CA GLU A 552 -23.53 0.80 19.70
C GLU A 552 -23.54 0.33 18.23
N GLY A 553 -24.04 -0.89 18.01
CA GLY A 553 -24.08 -1.51 16.68
C GLY A 553 -22.71 -1.86 16.09
N ALA A 554 -21.65 -1.93 16.91
CA ALA A 554 -20.30 -2.14 16.42
C ALA A 554 -20.05 -3.54 15.83
N LYS A 555 -20.90 -4.52 16.15
CA LYS A 555 -20.85 -5.88 15.58
C LYS A 555 -21.37 -5.89 14.14
N GLU A 556 -22.36 -5.07 13.85
CA GLU A 556 -23.03 -4.97 12.57
C GLU A 556 -22.24 -4.12 11.57
N ARG A 557 -21.44 -3.15 12.05
CA ARG A 557 -20.67 -2.17 11.24
C ARG A 557 -19.33 -2.66 10.68
N LEU A 558 -19.12 -3.97 10.53
CA LEU A 558 -17.88 -4.44 9.93
C LEU A 558 -17.82 -4.08 8.43
N PRO A 559 -16.76 -3.40 7.96
CA PRO A 559 -16.68 -2.94 6.57
C PRO A 559 -16.55 -4.08 5.54
N TYR A 560 -16.43 -5.32 6.02
CA TYR A 560 -16.22 -6.54 5.26
C TYR A 560 -17.45 -7.46 5.24
N ASN A 561 -18.54 -7.11 5.95
CA ASN A 561 -19.74 -7.95 6.03
C ASN A 561 -20.64 -7.85 4.78
N ASP A 562 -20.64 -6.72 4.08
CA ASP A 562 -21.57 -6.47 2.99
C ASP A 562 -20.84 -6.00 1.72
N TRP A 563 -20.49 -6.96 0.86
CA TRP A 563 -20.23 -6.69 -0.55
C TRP A 563 -21.55 -6.77 -1.31
N GLU A 564 -22.38 -5.74 -1.14
CA GLU A 564 -23.51 -5.55 -2.06
C GLU A 564 -22.97 -5.44 -3.48
N PRO A 565 -23.55 -6.17 -4.46
CA PRO A 565 -23.20 -6.01 -5.87
C PRO A 565 -23.34 -4.54 -6.29
N ASN A 566 -22.44 -4.05 -7.14
CA ASN A 566 -22.43 -2.68 -7.66
C ASN A 566 -22.25 -1.56 -6.60
N THR A 567 -21.70 -1.89 -5.43
CA THR A 567 -21.36 -0.90 -4.41
C THR A 567 -19.87 -0.57 -4.43
N ARG A 568 -19.56 0.70 -4.71
CA ARG A 568 -18.22 1.25 -4.62
C ARG A 568 -17.95 1.77 -3.21
N GLN A 569 -16.88 1.28 -2.57
CA GLN A 569 -16.46 1.79 -1.27
C GLN A 569 -15.45 2.91 -1.42
N VAL A 570 -15.67 4.03 -0.74
CA VAL A 570 -14.73 5.15 -0.66
C VAL A 570 -14.48 5.52 0.78
N ARG A 571 -13.23 5.88 1.10
CA ARG A 571 -12.83 6.28 2.45
C ARG A 571 -11.87 7.46 2.43
N ALA A 572 -11.87 8.25 3.50
CA ALA A 572 -10.78 9.18 3.77
C ALA A 572 -9.78 8.56 4.74
N ALA A 573 -8.50 8.79 4.47
CA ALA A 573 -7.42 8.53 5.42
C ALA A 573 -7.01 9.83 6.11
N GLY A 574 -7.02 9.83 7.44
CA GLY A 574 -6.58 10.96 8.23
C GLY A 574 -7.62 12.03 8.54
N THR A 575 -7.16 13.09 9.20
CA THR A 575 -7.98 14.23 9.62
C THR A 575 -7.11 15.49 9.62
N ASN A 576 -7.75 16.66 9.55
CA ASN A 576 -7.08 17.95 9.62
C ASN A 576 -6.63 18.34 11.05
N ARG A 577 -6.38 17.34 11.90
CA ARG A 577 -6.09 17.47 13.34
C ARG A 577 -5.03 16.49 13.85
N PHE A 578 -4.39 15.71 12.97
CA PHE A 578 -3.38 14.75 13.42
C PHE A 578 -2.16 15.44 14.01
N GLY A 579 -1.76 16.61 13.50
CA GLY A 579 -0.56 17.31 13.95
C GLY A 579 0.72 16.61 13.48
N MET A 580 0.68 15.97 12.30
CA MET A 580 1.83 15.33 11.66
C MET A 580 2.94 16.35 11.39
N TYR A 581 2.59 17.58 10.99
CA TYR A 581 3.55 18.66 10.75
C TYR A 581 4.19 19.22 12.04
N GLY A 582 3.84 18.69 13.22
CA GLY A 582 4.49 19.04 14.50
C GLY A 582 5.87 18.40 14.71
N ALA A 583 6.25 17.39 13.90
CA ALA A 583 7.45 16.59 14.09
C ALA A 583 8.75 17.33 13.68
N ASP A 584 9.12 18.39 14.41
CA ASP A 584 10.37 19.14 14.21
C ASP A 584 11.54 18.51 14.99
N PHE A 585 12.42 17.80 14.27
CA PHE A 585 13.60 17.12 14.83
C PHE A 585 14.74 18.08 15.24
N GLY A 586 14.56 19.39 15.06
CA GLY A 586 15.57 20.42 15.30
C GLY A 586 16.08 21.08 14.01
N TRP A 587 15.65 20.61 12.85
CA TRP A 587 15.98 21.18 11.55
C TRP A 587 14.76 21.77 10.82
N GLY A 588 13.69 22.04 11.55
CA GLY A 588 12.43 22.54 11.01
C GLY A 588 11.36 21.46 10.93
N LYS A 589 10.12 21.90 10.72
CA LYS A 589 8.96 21.04 10.51
C LYS A 589 9.11 20.23 9.21
N PRO A 590 8.41 19.10 9.09
CA PRO A 590 8.30 18.41 7.81
C PRO A 590 7.82 19.38 6.72
N SER A 591 8.49 19.36 5.57
CA SER A 591 8.13 20.16 4.41
C SER A 591 6.97 19.54 3.63
N LYS A 592 6.73 18.23 3.78
CA LYS A 592 5.60 17.47 3.22
C LYS A 592 5.41 16.19 4.03
N VAL A 593 4.18 15.76 4.18
CA VAL A 593 3.85 14.43 4.71
C VAL A 593 2.95 13.70 3.73
N GLU A 594 3.27 12.44 3.46
CA GLU A 594 2.50 11.58 2.56
C GLU A 594 2.03 10.31 3.25
N LEU A 595 0.76 9.94 3.06
CA LEU A 595 0.24 8.62 3.39
C LEU A 595 0.30 7.76 2.13
N THR A 596 1.30 6.89 2.00
CA THR A 596 1.54 6.17 0.76
C THR A 596 0.46 5.10 0.51
N THR A 597 -0.05 4.47 1.56
CA THR A 597 -1.03 3.37 1.45
C THR A 597 -2.35 3.75 0.77
N ILE A 598 -2.69 5.04 0.63
CA ILE A 598 -3.92 5.46 -0.07
C ILE A 598 -3.95 5.03 -1.55
N ASP A 599 -2.80 4.77 -2.18
CA ASP A 599 -2.72 4.33 -3.57
C ASP A 599 -3.14 2.85 -3.80
N ARG A 600 -3.41 2.12 -2.72
CA ARG A 600 -3.87 0.73 -2.74
C ARG A 600 -5.36 0.58 -2.45
N PHE A 601 -6.05 1.69 -2.25
CA PHE A 601 -7.47 1.75 -1.93
C PHE A 601 -8.16 2.81 -2.80
N ASP A 602 -9.48 2.71 -2.95
CA ASP A 602 -10.30 3.87 -3.34
C ASP A 602 -10.40 4.82 -2.14
N ALA A 603 -9.32 5.59 -1.92
CA ALA A 603 -9.17 6.49 -0.80
C ALA A 603 -8.50 7.81 -1.21
N PHE A 604 -8.69 8.81 -0.36
CA PHE A 604 -7.95 10.08 -0.39
C PHE A 604 -7.50 10.43 1.02
N SER A 605 -6.44 11.21 1.19
CA SER A 605 -6.01 11.68 2.50
C SER A 605 -6.55 13.09 2.81
N ILE A 606 -6.90 13.35 4.07
CA ILE A 606 -7.18 14.69 4.60
C ILE A 606 -6.20 14.96 5.74
N MET A 607 -5.49 16.08 5.68
CA MET A 607 -4.48 16.49 6.66
C MET A 607 -4.54 18.00 6.94
N GLU A 608 -3.98 18.44 8.06
CA GLU A 608 -3.79 19.87 8.28
C GLU A 608 -2.83 20.47 7.24
N SER A 609 -3.06 21.73 6.85
CA SER A 609 -2.11 22.44 5.96
C SER A 609 -0.78 22.67 6.67
N ARG A 610 0.32 22.48 5.91
CA ARG A 610 1.67 22.83 6.35
C ARG A 610 1.94 24.34 6.37
N ASN A 611 1.20 25.11 5.57
CA ASN A 611 1.45 26.53 5.32
C ASN A 611 0.52 27.45 6.14
N GLU A 612 -0.72 27.02 6.40
CA GLU A 612 -1.76 27.89 6.96
C GLU A 612 -2.59 27.21 8.05
N SER A 613 -2.70 27.86 9.21
CA SER A 613 -3.64 27.44 10.25
C SER A 613 -5.09 27.55 9.77
N GLY A 614 -5.80 26.42 9.80
CA GLY A 614 -7.18 26.34 9.31
C GLY A 614 -7.30 25.95 7.83
N GLY A 615 -6.19 25.89 7.10
CA GLY A 615 -6.12 25.24 5.79
C GLY A 615 -6.06 23.72 5.89
N VAL A 616 -6.25 23.04 4.75
CA VAL A 616 -6.32 21.57 4.67
C VAL A 616 -5.56 21.07 3.44
N GLU A 617 -4.79 20.01 3.60
CA GLU A 617 -4.18 19.27 2.49
C GLU A 617 -5.00 18.02 2.17
N VAL A 618 -5.24 17.82 0.87
CA VAL A 618 -5.95 16.67 0.31
C VAL A 618 -5.03 15.90 -0.62
N GLY A 619 -4.71 14.67 -0.28
CA GLY A 619 -3.92 13.78 -1.14
C GLY A 619 -4.83 12.85 -1.93
N VAL A 620 -4.71 12.84 -3.25
CA VAL A 620 -5.46 11.95 -4.14
C VAL A 620 -4.52 11.16 -5.04
N VAL A 621 -4.95 9.95 -5.41
CA VAL A 621 -4.21 9.09 -6.33
C VAL A 621 -5.14 8.64 -7.46
N LEU A 622 -4.86 9.10 -8.68
CA LEU A 622 -5.73 8.94 -9.85
C LEU A 622 -4.92 8.66 -11.11
N LYS A 623 -5.55 8.16 -12.17
CA LYS A 623 -4.92 8.15 -13.50
C LYS A 623 -4.72 9.58 -14.00
N GLU A 624 -3.79 9.79 -14.91
CA GLU A 624 -3.48 11.14 -15.41
C GLU A 624 -4.70 11.92 -15.94
N HIS A 625 -5.57 11.29 -16.74
CA HIS A 625 -6.76 11.97 -17.27
C HIS A 625 -7.79 12.27 -16.17
N GLU A 626 -7.99 11.34 -15.23
CA GLU A 626 -8.85 11.50 -14.05
C GLU A 626 -8.31 12.66 -13.18
N MET A 627 -7.00 12.74 -12.97
CA MET A 627 -6.35 13.80 -12.19
C MET A 627 -6.58 15.20 -12.79
N LYS A 628 -6.51 15.32 -14.12
CA LYS A 628 -6.79 16.59 -14.82
C LYS A 628 -8.25 17.04 -14.61
N ILE A 629 -9.19 16.11 -14.68
CA ILE A 629 -10.61 16.37 -14.42
C ILE A 629 -10.80 16.76 -12.95
N PHE A 630 -10.25 15.96 -12.02
CA PHE A 630 -10.31 16.24 -10.59
C PHE A 630 -9.78 17.63 -10.24
N GLY A 631 -8.58 18.00 -10.70
CA GLY A 631 -8.00 19.31 -10.40
C GLY A 631 -8.86 20.47 -10.96
N SER A 632 -9.46 20.28 -12.13
CA SER A 632 -10.40 21.26 -12.72
C SER A 632 -11.70 21.38 -11.93
N LEU A 633 -12.22 20.31 -11.34
CA LEU A 633 -13.42 20.33 -10.50
C LEU A 633 -13.10 20.90 -9.11
N PHE A 634 -12.02 20.42 -8.50
CA PHE A 634 -11.66 20.70 -7.12
C PHE A 634 -11.36 22.18 -6.87
N THR A 635 -10.74 22.85 -7.85
CA THR A 635 -10.39 24.28 -7.77
C THR A 635 -11.57 25.24 -8.06
N ARG A 636 -12.75 24.73 -8.48
CA ARG A 636 -13.93 25.57 -8.79
C ARG A 636 -14.52 26.30 -7.60
N VAL A 637 -14.16 25.92 -6.37
CA VAL A 637 -14.52 26.66 -5.14
C VAL A 637 -14.15 28.15 -5.25
N ASN A 638 -13.15 28.49 -6.07
CA ASN A 638 -12.71 29.87 -6.32
C ASN A 638 -13.46 30.62 -7.42
N ILE A 639 -14.16 29.93 -8.30
CA ILE A 639 -14.85 30.59 -9.41
C ILE A 639 -16.18 31.06 -8.87
N SER A 640 -16.37 32.37 -8.87
CA SER A 640 -17.62 33.06 -8.57
C SER A 640 -18.73 32.70 -9.57
N GLN A 641 -19.13 31.43 -9.63
CA GLN A 641 -20.35 30.97 -10.32
C GLN A 641 -21.60 31.19 -9.47
N PHE A 642 -21.50 31.91 -8.35
CA PHE A 642 -22.63 32.30 -7.51
C PHE A 642 -23.40 33.53 -8.03
N ARG A 643 -23.45 33.75 -9.35
CA ARG A 643 -24.30 34.79 -9.94
C ARG A 643 -25.16 34.25 -11.08
N CYS A 644 -26.46 34.27 -10.77
CA CYS A 644 -27.66 34.21 -11.60
C CYS A 644 -28.13 32.83 -12.03
#